data_AF-A0AB37Z3L2-F1
#
_entry.id   AF-A0AB37Z3L2-F1
#
_cell.length_a   1.000
_cell.length_b   1.000
_cell.length_c   1.000
_cell.angle_alpha   90.00
_cell.angle_beta   90.00
_cell.angle_gamma   90.00
#
_symmetry.space_group_name_H-M   'P 1'
#
loop_
_entity.id
_entity.type
_entity.pdbx_description
1 polymer ?
#
loop_
_entity_poly.entity_id
_entity_poly.type
_entity_poly.pdbx_seq_one_letter_code
_entity_poly.pdbx_strand_id
1 'polypeptide(L)'
;MADQIPVSLEDLRVLLRFIPATDRETWVQVGMGIKAEFGTNGWDAWDTWSQSGTGYKLSDAKTVWKSFRKAGTGLGTVIKLAMDNGWTPEKTELTAEDKRRFAREHEARRIARQAEIEADEALLERMRAKVAAECAVIWAQHTAADGKSAYLDNKQVGAFGVAFMRHTVVLEIDDQAERCQLWVGEDAQRYLKSVPNPRPAHLSMLVLRRGDLIMPLRDEAGRLHSLQQVTSTGKKLFPKYGRKSGCFHVLARLSEAELAQVDVIGLAEGYATAASCQMATGWAMVAGIDSGNLPKVATALRALNPAARIVLCGDDDPTVDGNPGRTKAELAAAQCGGVAAFPLGVDGKDWNDLHAALGLDAVREQLLAALSVEPAVDLPRAPSDDCAPENRTTVTTGGAGEALALAQVVRRYALVEGTTQVWDIDKALLMKKPAFEALVGKPLAKDWMALVDGTRKAVSADQVRDIQQAQRLTGKKGGALGMPPVERYVYIDGTKDVWDRQKKRRVPEGAVKMALGDAYALWLNSAERRVVDVDHIVFDPTMTKDPSVYINTYDGLPLEPVRDDAACANLIWLISFLCNHDEAACDWLVRWLAYPLQHPGAKMDTAVLMHSIMEGSGKSLLFADALGELYGQYAATVGQTQLESNFNAWQSRKLWAVFEEVVSRDQRYNQVGKIKHLITGKTVRMESKFINGWEEANHMNAVFLSNEILPWPISESDRRFLVMWPQETLPAARQKAIGAELRNGGVAALYGWLLGVDLADFDQRTRPPKTEARERLVALSRAGWQTFVHLWRVGELGGGLWGGCLSTDLYALFTEWCQRNKEHALSQTKFSLFVSAEIEKTRSIPWHEGTSRRFGAFFFPHDLEPSPAPSFTAAQLGVMVEKWRDSARAAGWSVGAWDHVKAAAA
;
A
#
# COMPACT_ATOMS: atom_id res chain seq x y z
N MET A 1 7.94 23.93 6.17
CA MET A 1 8.63 23.94 7.48
C MET A 1 7.56 24.09 8.55
N ALA A 2 7.14 23.00 9.18
CA ALA A 2 6.10 23.01 10.22
C ALA A 2 6.78 22.92 11.59
N ASP A 3 6.26 23.66 12.57
CA ASP A 3 6.77 23.77 13.95
C ASP A 3 7.09 22.39 14.57
N GLN A 4 8.36 21.99 14.51
CA GLN A 4 8.86 20.86 15.28
C GLN A 4 9.04 21.36 16.71
N ILE A 5 8.36 20.72 17.67
CA ILE A 5 8.66 20.90 19.08
C ILE A 5 10.10 20.42 19.28
N PRO A 6 11.06 21.29 19.65
CA PRO A 6 12.42 20.86 19.85
C PRO A 6 12.47 19.98 21.10
N VAL A 7 12.64 18.67 20.93
CA VAL A 7 12.75 17.72 22.03
C VAL A 7 14.23 17.41 22.24
N SER A 8 14.75 17.72 23.41
CA SER A 8 16.09 17.29 23.82
C SER A 8 16.07 15.85 24.38
N LEU A 9 17.25 15.27 24.63
CA LEU A 9 17.36 13.96 25.29
C LEU A 9 16.81 13.99 26.74
N GLU A 10 16.83 15.15 27.39
CA GLU A 10 16.26 15.32 28.74
C GLU A 10 14.73 15.34 28.68
N ASP A 11 14.17 16.05 27.71
CA ASP A 11 12.72 16.11 27.46
C ASP A 11 12.17 14.73 27.07
N LEU A 12 12.95 13.93 26.35
CA LEU A 12 12.55 12.57 25.97
C LEU A 12 12.22 11.70 27.19
N ARG A 13 12.97 11.81 28.28
CA ARG A 13 12.69 11.03 29.51
C ARG A 13 11.38 11.44 30.17
N VAL A 14 11.02 12.71 30.08
CA VAL A 14 9.73 13.22 30.58
C VAL A 14 8.62 12.71 29.69
N LEU A 15 8.80 12.79 28.37
CA LEU A 15 7.83 12.38 27.36
C LEU A 15 7.49 10.88 27.47
N LEU A 16 8.50 10.04 27.67
CA LEU A 16 8.31 8.58 27.79
C LEU A 16 7.53 8.16 29.05
N ARG A 17 7.47 8.97 30.11
CA ARG A 17 6.66 8.66 31.31
C ARG A 17 5.17 8.63 31.03
N PHE A 18 4.73 9.33 29.98
CA PHE A 18 3.33 9.35 29.58
C PHE A 18 2.97 8.14 28.71
N ILE A 19 3.94 7.39 28.17
CA ILE A 19 3.67 6.27 27.29
C ILE A 19 3.82 4.94 28.07
N PRO A 20 2.80 4.07 28.11
CA PRO A 20 2.94 2.76 28.76
C PRO A 20 3.79 1.80 27.91
N ALA A 21 4.76 1.11 28.52
CA ALA A 21 5.64 0.12 27.84
C ALA A 21 5.05 -1.30 27.84
N THR A 22 3.72 -1.45 27.87
CA THR A 22 3.04 -2.75 28.02
C THR A 22 2.74 -3.44 26.70
N ASP A 23 2.54 -2.68 25.63
CA ASP A 23 2.23 -3.20 24.30
C ASP A 23 3.48 -3.34 23.43
N ARG A 24 3.64 -4.49 22.77
CA ARG A 24 4.84 -4.81 21.97
C ARG A 24 4.96 -3.94 20.73
N GLU A 25 3.84 -3.59 20.10
CA GLU A 25 3.84 -2.73 18.92
C GLU A 25 4.27 -1.31 19.27
N THR A 26 3.66 -0.73 20.32
CA THR A 26 4.02 0.57 20.90
C THR A 26 5.49 0.58 21.32
N TRP A 27 5.97 -0.48 21.98
CA TRP A 27 7.36 -0.63 22.39
C TRP A 27 8.35 -0.57 21.22
N VAL A 28 8.01 -1.21 20.10
CA VAL A 28 8.78 -1.15 18.85
C VAL A 28 8.71 0.24 18.21
N GLN A 29 7.51 0.84 18.10
CA GLN A 29 7.32 2.15 17.48
C GLN A 29 8.06 3.27 18.22
N VAL A 30 8.01 3.26 19.56
CA VAL A 30 8.74 4.19 20.41
C VAL A 30 10.25 4.00 20.23
N GLY A 31 10.74 2.76 20.19
CA GLY A 31 12.15 2.47 19.94
C GLY A 31 12.63 2.94 18.57
N MET A 32 11.83 2.73 17.53
CA MET A 32 12.12 3.24 16.18
C MET A 32 12.14 4.77 16.15
N GLY A 33 11.16 5.43 16.77
CA GLY A 33 11.06 6.89 16.80
C GLY A 33 12.19 7.58 17.56
N ILE A 34 12.61 7.02 18.70
CA ILE A 34 13.76 7.51 19.46
C ILE A 34 15.06 7.31 18.66
N LYS A 35 15.28 6.11 18.13
CA LYS A 35 16.50 5.80 17.38
C LYS A 35 16.60 6.59 16.08
N ALA A 36 15.47 6.93 15.47
CA ALA A 36 15.42 7.77 14.27
C ALA A 36 15.95 9.19 14.53
N GLU A 37 15.71 9.74 15.72
CA GLU A 37 16.12 11.11 16.06
C GLU A 37 17.47 11.18 16.79
N PHE A 38 17.66 10.30 17.78
CA PHE A 38 18.79 10.37 18.72
C PHE A 38 19.85 9.29 18.46
N GLY A 39 19.67 8.44 17.44
CA GLY A 39 20.61 7.37 17.12
C GLY A 39 20.88 6.45 18.31
N THR A 40 22.14 6.06 18.51
CA THR A 40 22.57 5.24 19.65
C THR A 40 22.43 5.93 21.00
N ASN A 41 22.49 7.27 21.06
CA ASN A 41 22.36 8.04 22.31
C ASN A 41 20.96 7.93 22.93
N GLY A 42 19.95 7.55 22.14
CA GLY A 42 18.59 7.31 22.63
C GLY A 42 18.40 5.98 23.36
N TRP A 43 19.40 5.08 23.35
CA TRP A 43 19.30 3.75 23.95
C TRP A 43 18.98 3.82 25.45
N ASP A 44 19.68 4.65 26.22
CA ASP A 44 19.52 4.70 27.67
C ASP A 44 18.11 5.14 28.08
N ALA A 45 17.54 6.11 27.36
CA ALA A 45 16.19 6.59 27.61
C ALA A 45 15.13 5.52 27.26
N TRP A 46 15.30 4.86 26.10
CA TRP A 46 14.39 3.80 25.68
C TRP A 46 14.51 2.56 26.57
N ASP A 47 15.70 2.16 26.97
CA ASP A 47 15.95 0.99 27.82
C ASP A 47 15.36 1.19 29.21
N THR A 48 15.62 2.35 29.83
CA THR A 48 15.05 2.71 31.14
C THR A 48 13.52 2.70 31.09
N TRP A 49 12.93 3.23 30.02
CA TRP A 49 11.49 3.17 29.81
C TRP A 49 10.97 1.75 29.58
N SER A 50 11.69 0.94 28.80
CA SER A 50 11.35 -0.45 28.47
C SER A 50 11.29 -1.35 29.70
N GLN A 51 12.11 -1.06 30.72
CA GLN A 51 12.12 -1.79 31.99
C GLN A 51 10.80 -1.67 32.78
N SER A 52 9.96 -0.67 32.48
CA SER A 52 8.63 -0.51 33.10
C SER A 52 7.57 -1.48 32.56
N GLY A 53 7.84 -2.19 31.47
CA GLY A 53 6.93 -3.14 30.82
C GLY A 53 6.93 -4.54 31.46
N THR A 54 5.79 -5.23 31.41
CA THR A 54 5.68 -6.62 31.87
C THR A 54 6.39 -7.56 30.90
N GLY A 55 7.44 -8.26 31.36
CA GLY A 55 8.17 -9.25 30.54
C GLY A 55 9.46 -8.75 29.87
N TYR A 56 9.99 -7.59 30.29
CA TYR A 56 11.25 -7.05 29.77
C TYR A 56 12.45 -7.99 29.99
N LYS A 57 13.27 -8.13 28.94
CA LYS A 57 14.57 -8.83 28.97
C LYS A 57 15.62 -7.99 28.25
N LEU A 58 16.71 -7.66 28.95
CA LEU A 58 17.81 -6.85 28.41
C LEU A 58 18.43 -7.43 27.12
N SER A 59 18.54 -8.76 27.03
CA SER A 59 19.04 -9.45 25.83
C SER A 59 18.15 -9.20 24.60
N ASP A 60 16.83 -9.20 24.82
CA ASP A 60 15.83 -9.08 23.76
C ASP A 60 15.71 -7.62 23.33
N ALA A 61 15.72 -6.69 24.29
CA ALA A 61 15.77 -5.25 24.05
C ALA A 61 17.00 -4.84 23.21
N LYS A 62 18.19 -5.33 23.56
CA LYS A 62 19.42 -5.07 22.78
C LYS A 62 19.33 -5.61 21.36
N THR A 63 18.73 -6.80 21.18
CA THR A 63 18.51 -7.39 19.86
C THR A 63 17.58 -6.55 19.02
N VAL A 64 16.44 -6.17 19.58
CA VAL A 64 15.42 -5.39 18.87
C VAL A 64 15.93 -3.99 18.55
N TRP A 65 16.62 -3.31 19.46
CA TRP A 65 17.22 -2.01 19.19
C TRP A 65 18.21 -2.04 18.02
N LYS A 66 19.05 -3.09 17.94
CA LYS A 66 19.98 -3.29 16.81
C LYS A 66 19.27 -3.60 15.50
N SER A 67 18.02 -4.08 15.55
CA SER A 67 17.20 -4.36 14.35
C SER A 67 16.61 -3.11 13.71
N PHE A 68 16.49 -2.01 14.44
CA PHE A 68 16.00 -0.72 13.94
C PHE A 68 17.04 -0.10 12.99
N ARG A 69 16.91 -0.40 11.69
CA ARG A 69 17.83 0.04 10.63
C ARG A 69 17.21 1.01 9.64
N LYS A 70 15.90 0.94 9.40
CA LYS A 70 15.15 1.85 8.52
C LYS A 70 14.19 2.74 9.32
N ALA A 71 14.06 3.99 8.89
CA ALA A 71 13.06 4.92 9.40
C ALA A 71 11.67 4.52 8.88
N GLY A 72 10.89 3.83 9.73
CA GLY A 72 9.44 3.67 9.55
C GLY A 72 8.64 4.66 10.41
N THR A 73 9.19 5.01 11.57
CA THR A 73 8.51 5.80 12.60
C THR A 73 9.48 6.86 13.10
N GLY A 74 9.14 8.14 12.98
CA GLY A 74 9.96 9.26 13.47
C GLY A 74 9.57 9.70 14.89
N LEU A 75 10.34 10.62 15.48
CA LEU A 75 10.06 11.15 16.83
C LEU A 75 8.65 11.73 16.97
N GLY A 76 8.09 12.26 15.88
CA GLY A 76 6.70 12.74 15.85
C GLY A 76 5.67 11.70 16.26
N THR A 77 5.92 10.41 16.04
CA THR A 77 5.02 9.35 16.53
C THR A 77 5.14 9.16 18.03
N VAL A 78 6.36 9.26 18.58
CA VAL A 78 6.59 9.20 20.03
C VAL A 78 5.92 10.39 20.72
N ILE A 79 6.08 11.59 20.16
CA ILE A 79 5.42 12.81 20.63
C ILE A 79 3.90 12.66 20.59
N LYS A 80 3.36 12.14 19.48
CA LYS A 80 1.92 11.89 19.36
C LYS A 80 1.42 10.89 20.41
N LEU A 81 2.13 9.78 20.60
CA LEU A 81 1.78 8.79 21.62
C LEU A 81 1.80 9.39 23.03
N ALA A 82 2.75 10.27 23.34
CA ALA A 82 2.76 10.98 24.61
C ALA A 82 1.60 11.98 24.73
N MET A 83 1.28 12.72 23.68
CA MET A 83 0.12 13.64 23.65
C MET A 83 -1.20 12.90 23.84
N ASP A 84 -1.37 11.76 23.16
CA ASP A 84 -2.55 10.89 23.28
C ASP A 84 -2.70 10.33 24.71
N ASN A 85 -1.61 10.24 25.47
CA ASN A 85 -1.60 9.86 26.89
C ASN A 85 -1.50 11.07 27.85
N GLY A 86 -1.81 12.28 27.38
CA GLY A 86 -2.00 13.46 28.23
C GLY A 86 -0.78 14.37 28.41
N TRP A 87 0.29 14.19 27.64
CA TRP A 87 1.40 15.15 27.62
C TRP A 87 1.03 16.40 26.81
N THR A 88 1.12 17.58 27.43
CA THR A 88 0.90 18.87 26.74
C THR A 88 2.22 19.60 26.53
N PRO A 89 2.55 19.99 25.28
CA PRO A 89 3.77 20.74 25.00
C PRO A 89 3.66 22.16 25.57
N GLU A 90 4.70 22.61 26.28
CA GLU A 90 4.83 24.02 26.66
C GLU A 90 5.06 24.86 25.41
N LYS A 91 4.14 25.78 25.11
CA LYS A 91 4.28 26.74 24.02
C LYS A 91 5.16 27.90 24.46
N THR A 92 6.47 27.72 24.38
CA THR A 92 7.43 28.81 24.53
C THR A 92 7.65 29.44 23.15
N GLU A 93 7.40 30.74 22.99
CA GLU A 93 7.73 31.44 21.75
C GLU A 93 9.25 31.48 21.56
N LEU A 94 9.75 30.58 20.72
CA LEU A 94 11.18 30.50 20.38
C LEU A 94 11.61 31.73 19.59
N THR A 95 12.68 32.40 20.04
CA THR A 95 13.26 33.53 19.31
C THR A 95 13.78 33.08 17.94
N ALA A 96 13.96 34.03 17.01
CA ALA A 96 14.51 33.71 15.68
C ALA A 96 15.92 33.11 15.73
N GLU A 97 16.70 33.44 16.78
CA GLU A 97 18.02 32.87 17.02
C GLU A 97 17.95 31.42 17.52
N ASP A 98 17.02 31.13 18.44
CA ASP A 98 16.76 29.76 18.91
C ASP A 98 16.28 28.87 17.76
N LYS A 99 15.36 29.35 16.92
CA LYS A 99 14.90 28.61 15.73
C LYS A 99 16.04 28.25 14.78
N ARG A 100 17.00 29.16 14.56
CA ARG A 100 18.19 28.91 13.74
C ARG A 100 19.15 27.92 14.41
N ARG A 101 19.31 28.00 15.73
CA ARG A 101 20.12 27.05 16.51
C ARG A 101 19.55 25.64 16.44
N PHE A 102 18.27 25.46 16.74
CA PHE A 102 17.60 24.15 16.69
C PHE A 102 17.61 23.55 15.27
N ALA A 103 17.42 24.36 14.23
CA ALA A 103 17.52 23.90 12.85
C ALA A 103 18.93 23.38 12.50
N ARG A 104 19.99 24.07 12.94
CA ARG A 104 21.38 23.60 12.77
C ARG A 104 21.66 22.32 13.56
N GLU A 105 21.17 22.23 14.79
CA GLU A 105 21.34 21.03 15.63
C GLU A 105 20.60 19.81 15.03
N HIS A 106 19.36 19.98 14.55
CA HIS A 106 18.63 18.91 13.85
C HIS A 106 19.32 18.47 12.58
N GLU A 107 19.78 19.42 11.75
CA GLU A 107 20.46 19.08 10.50
C GLU A 107 21.79 18.37 10.77
N ALA A 108 22.55 18.80 11.78
CA ALA A 108 23.76 18.11 12.22
C ALA A 108 23.47 16.67 12.71
N ARG A 109 22.38 16.44 13.45
CA ARG A 109 21.96 15.10 13.89
C ARG A 109 21.54 14.22 12.71
N ARG A 110 20.82 14.77 11.73
CA ARG A 110 20.45 14.06 10.49
C ARG A 110 21.66 13.65 9.68
N ILE A 111 22.64 14.55 9.51
CA ILE A 111 23.91 14.26 8.82
C ILE A 111 24.69 13.18 9.57
N ALA A 112 24.83 13.29 10.90
CA ALA A 112 25.51 12.29 11.72
C ALA A 112 24.84 10.92 11.64
N ARG A 113 23.49 10.88 11.61
CA ARG A 113 22.73 9.64 11.47
C ARG A 113 22.89 9.01 10.10
N GLN A 114 22.85 9.82 9.04
CA GLN A 114 23.08 9.33 7.69
C GLN A 114 24.49 8.74 7.56
N ALA A 115 25.50 9.40 8.13
CA ALA A 115 26.87 8.87 8.19
C ALA A 115 26.98 7.57 9.00
N GLU A 116 26.25 7.44 10.12
CA GLU A 116 26.20 6.20 10.91
C GLU A 116 25.55 5.04 10.11
N ILE A 117 24.45 5.32 9.40
CA ILE A 117 23.80 4.32 8.54
C ILE A 117 24.73 3.87 7.41
N GLU A 118 25.39 4.82 6.75
CA GLU A 118 26.35 4.53 5.68
C GLU A 118 27.55 3.72 6.21
N ALA A 119 28.05 4.04 7.41
CA ALA A 119 29.12 3.28 8.05
C ALA A 119 28.68 1.85 8.41
N ASP A 120 27.46 1.68 8.95
CA ASP A 120 26.88 0.36 9.28
C ASP A 120 26.64 -0.48 8.02
N GLU A 121 26.14 0.12 6.94
CA GLU A 121 25.93 -0.56 5.64
C GLU A 121 27.27 -0.94 5.00
N ALA A 122 28.27 -0.06 5.06
CA ALA A 122 29.61 -0.35 4.57
C ALA A 122 30.29 -1.47 5.38
N LEU A 123 30.14 -1.48 6.71
CA LEU A 123 30.63 -2.56 7.57
C LEU A 123 29.92 -3.88 7.24
N LEU A 124 28.59 -3.86 7.08
CA LEU A 124 27.80 -5.02 6.69
C LEU A 124 28.30 -5.64 5.38
N GLU A 125 28.60 -4.81 4.38
CA GLU A 125 29.09 -5.28 3.08
C GLU A 125 30.52 -5.85 3.16
N ARG A 126 31.43 -5.19 3.90
CA ARG A 126 32.78 -5.72 4.16
C ARG A 126 32.74 -7.06 4.89
N MET A 127 31.90 -7.18 5.91
CA MET A 127 31.74 -8.43 6.67
C MET A 127 31.10 -9.54 5.82
N ARG A 128 30.12 -9.21 4.97
CA ARG A 128 29.54 -10.16 3.99
C ARG A 128 30.59 -10.72 3.06
N ALA A 129 31.44 -9.87 2.49
CA ALA A 129 32.51 -10.30 1.60
C ALA A 129 33.49 -11.26 2.29
N LYS A 130 33.90 -10.95 3.53
CA LYS A 130 34.79 -11.81 4.33
C LYS A 130 34.14 -13.15 4.66
N VAL A 131 32.88 -13.15 5.09
CA VAL A 131 32.13 -14.38 5.39
C VAL A 131 31.91 -15.22 4.12
N ALA A 132 31.63 -14.60 2.98
CA ALA A 132 31.48 -15.30 1.71
C ALA A 132 32.78 -16.00 1.27
N ALA A 133 33.92 -15.33 1.45
CA ALA A 133 35.24 -15.91 1.17
C ALA A 133 35.51 -17.17 2.02
N GLU A 134 35.30 -17.09 3.33
CA GLU A 134 35.48 -18.24 4.23
C GLU A 134 34.44 -19.35 3.96
N CYS A 135 33.21 -19.00 3.60
CA CYS A 135 32.20 -19.97 3.16
C CYS A 135 32.65 -20.73 1.90
N ALA A 136 33.34 -20.06 0.95
CA ALA A 136 33.89 -20.70 -0.23
C ALA A 136 35.03 -21.66 0.12
N VAL A 137 35.89 -21.31 1.09
CA VAL A 137 36.93 -22.21 1.61
C VAL A 137 36.32 -23.44 2.28
N ILE A 138 35.32 -23.25 3.17
CA ILE A 138 34.57 -24.35 3.79
C ILE A 138 34.02 -25.28 2.71
N TRP A 139 33.29 -24.75 1.73
CA TRP A 139 32.69 -25.52 0.66
C TRP A 139 33.73 -26.32 -0.13
N ALA A 140 34.81 -25.67 -0.57
CA ALA A 140 35.80 -26.28 -1.45
C ALA A 140 36.72 -27.30 -0.75
N GLN A 141 37.12 -27.04 0.50
CA GLN A 141 38.20 -27.79 1.16
C GLN A 141 37.71 -28.72 2.28
N HIS A 142 36.59 -28.40 2.92
CA HIS A 142 36.16 -29.07 4.16
C HIS A 142 34.88 -29.90 4.00
N THR A 143 34.24 -29.88 2.83
CA THR A 143 33.06 -30.70 2.52
C THR A 143 33.38 -31.87 1.57
N ALA A 144 32.53 -32.89 1.58
CA ALA A 144 32.53 -34.02 0.66
C ALA A 144 31.15 -34.14 -0.03
N ALA A 145 31.13 -34.54 -1.29
CA ALA A 145 29.87 -34.77 -2.02
C ALA A 145 29.12 -36.00 -1.47
N ASP A 146 29.86 -37.01 -1.02
CA ASP A 146 29.31 -38.24 -0.46
C ASP A 146 29.33 -38.21 1.07
N GLY A 147 28.23 -38.62 1.68
CA GLY A 147 28.09 -38.68 3.13
C GLY A 147 26.74 -39.22 3.56
N LYS A 148 26.56 -39.40 4.88
CA LYS A 148 25.29 -39.80 5.48
C LYS A 148 24.79 -38.66 6.37
N SER A 149 23.48 -38.38 6.30
CA SER A 149 22.83 -37.39 7.15
C SER A 149 21.52 -37.93 7.67
N ALA A 150 21.38 -37.96 9.00
CA ALA A 150 20.13 -38.35 9.66
C ALA A 150 18.95 -37.47 9.21
N TYR A 151 19.21 -36.21 8.84
CA TYR A 151 18.16 -35.33 8.31
C TYR A 151 17.61 -35.83 6.98
N LEU A 152 18.48 -36.24 6.05
CA LEU A 152 18.06 -36.77 4.74
C LEU A 152 17.34 -38.11 4.89
N ASP A 153 17.83 -38.99 5.77
CA ASP A 153 17.22 -40.27 6.07
C ASP A 153 15.81 -40.07 6.67
N ASN A 154 15.66 -39.19 7.66
CA ASN A 154 14.38 -38.88 8.31
C ASN A 154 13.38 -38.25 7.34
N LYS A 155 13.86 -37.40 6.42
CA LYS A 155 13.04 -36.72 5.41
C LYS A 155 12.84 -37.57 4.15
N GLN A 156 13.45 -38.76 4.09
CA GLN A 156 13.39 -39.71 2.98
C GLN A 156 13.78 -39.11 1.62
N VAL A 157 14.72 -38.16 1.60
CA VAL A 157 15.12 -37.43 0.38
C VAL A 157 16.60 -37.62 0.04
N GLY A 158 16.93 -37.53 -1.25
CA GLY A 158 18.30 -37.63 -1.74
C GLY A 158 19.19 -36.42 -1.43
N ALA A 159 20.51 -36.61 -1.60
CA ALA A 159 21.51 -35.55 -1.52
C ALA A 159 21.74 -34.93 -2.92
N PHE A 160 21.04 -33.83 -3.22
CA PHE A 160 21.11 -33.11 -4.49
C PHE A 160 21.79 -31.75 -4.28
N GLY A 161 22.95 -31.53 -4.91
CA GLY A 161 23.67 -30.26 -4.84
C GLY A 161 24.27 -29.88 -3.47
N VAL A 162 23.98 -30.65 -2.42
CA VAL A 162 24.48 -30.48 -1.04
C VAL A 162 25.78 -31.25 -0.80
N ALA A 163 26.48 -30.90 0.28
CA ALA A 163 27.71 -31.57 0.70
C ALA A 163 27.73 -31.85 2.20
N PHE A 164 28.62 -32.71 2.65
CA PHE A 164 28.74 -33.15 4.04
C PHE A 164 30.06 -32.72 4.65
N MET A 165 30.05 -32.25 5.90
CA MET A 165 31.27 -31.87 6.60
C MET A 165 32.16 -33.07 6.90
N ARG A 166 33.44 -33.02 6.48
CA ARG A 166 34.42 -34.11 6.70
C ARG A 166 34.92 -34.20 8.13
N HIS A 167 35.04 -33.05 8.79
CA HIS A 167 35.53 -32.89 10.15
C HIS A 167 34.92 -31.61 10.74
N THR A 168 35.13 -31.38 12.04
CA THR A 168 34.60 -30.18 12.69
C THR A 168 35.35 -28.93 12.23
N VAL A 169 34.60 -27.90 11.83
CA VAL A 169 35.10 -26.57 11.49
C VAL A 169 34.33 -25.53 12.30
N VAL A 170 35.02 -24.51 12.81
CA VAL A 170 34.41 -23.37 13.47
C VAL A 170 34.70 -22.13 12.65
N LEU A 171 33.63 -21.51 12.15
CA LEU A 171 33.70 -20.20 11.52
C LEU A 171 33.56 -19.14 12.60
N GLU A 172 34.65 -18.46 12.92
CA GLU A 172 34.69 -17.30 13.80
C GLU A 172 34.39 -16.02 13.01
N ILE A 173 33.57 -15.15 13.58
CA ILE A 173 33.18 -13.86 13.03
C ILE A 173 33.25 -12.82 14.14
N ASP A 174 34.22 -11.92 14.05
CA ASP A 174 34.40 -10.79 14.95
C ASP A 174 34.08 -9.50 14.18
N ASP A 175 32.95 -8.86 14.51
CA ASP A 175 32.54 -7.62 13.84
C ASP A 175 33.28 -6.37 14.33
N GLN A 176 33.93 -6.42 15.49
CA GLN A 176 34.73 -5.31 16.03
C GLN A 176 36.13 -5.28 15.40
N ALA A 177 36.76 -6.45 15.26
CA ALA A 177 38.04 -6.58 14.55
C ALA A 177 37.87 -6.69 13.02
N GLU A 178 36.63 -6.64 12.53
CA GLU A 178 36.24 -6.95 11.15
C GLU A 178 36.91 -8.24 10.61
N ARG A 179 36.91 -9.31 11.39
CA ARG A 179 37.69 -10.52 11.11
C ARG A 179 36.78 -11.73 10.96
N CYS A 180 37.07 -12.55 9.95
CA CYS A 180 36.44 -13.85 9.78
C CYS A 180 37.55 -14.91 9.65
N GLN A 181 37.48 -15.98 10.43
CA GLN A 181 38.53 -17.01 10.49
C GLN A 181 37.94 -18.41 10.63
N LEU A 182 38.67 -19.40 10.11
CA LEU A 182 38.32 -20.81 10.21
C LEU A 182 39.25 -21.54 11.16
N TRP A 183 38.66 -22.30 12.07
CA TRP A 183 39.38 -23.26 12.91
C TRP A 183 38.95 -24.66 12.52
N VAL A 184 39.91 -25.57 12.34
CA VAL A 184 39.67 -26.88 11.73
C VAL A 184 40.17 -27.98 12.66
N GLY A 185 39.39 -29.06 12.81
CA GLY A 185 39.83 -30.26 13.54
C GLY A 185 40.15 -30.01 15.02
N GLU A 186 41.37 -30.36 15.44
CA GLU A 186 41.81 -30.18 16.84
C GLU A 186 41.92 -28.72 17.25
N ASP A 187 42.33 -27.83 16.34
CA ASP A 187 42.43 -26.40 16.61
C ASP A 187 41.04 -25.78 16.83
N ALA A 188 40.01 -26.29 16.17
CA ALA A 188 38.63 -25.91 16.43
C ALA A 188 38.19 -26.24 17.87
N GLN A 189 38.58 -27.42 18.37
CA GLN A 189 38.28 -27.81 19.75
C GLN A 189 39.07 -26.98 20.77
N ARG A 190 40.34 -26.67 20.47
CA ARG A 190 41.17 -25.79 21.31
C ARG A 190 40.59 -24.38 21.37
N TYR A 191 40.18 -23.83 20.23
CA TYR A 191 39.54 -22.53 20.14
C TYR A 191 38.22 -22.47 20.93
N LEU A 192 37.34 -23.47 20.77
CA LEU A 192 36.08 -23.52 21.52
C LEU A 192 36.29 -23.54 23.04
N LYS A 193 37.40 -24.11 23.53
CA LYS A 193 37.78 -24.09 24.94
C LYS A 193 38.40 -22.76 25.38
N SER A 194 39.05 -22.02 24.48
CA SER A 194 39.66 -20.71 24.80
C SER A 194 38.68 -19.55 24.75
N VAL A 195 37.48 -19.74 24.19
CA VAL A 195 36.47 -18.66 24.07
C VAL A 195 35.92 -18.31 25.47
N PRO A 196 35.84 -17.00 25.82
CA PRO A 196 35.26 -16.57 27.09
C PRO A 196 33.79 -16.97 27.23
N ASN A 197 33.37 -17.32 28.45
CA ASN A 197 31.97 -17.58 28.80
C ASN A 197 31.53 -16.63 29.95
N PRO A 198 30.58 -15.70 29.74
CA PRO A 198 29.78 -15.51 28.53
C PRO A 198 30.58 -14.92 27.36
N ARG A 199 30.18 -15.30 26.14
CA ARG A 199 30.84 -14.84 24.91
C ARG A 199 30.67 -13.33 24.72
N PRO A 200 31.72 -12.60 24.29
CA PRO A 200 31.59 -11.19 23.90
C PRO A 200 30.56 -10.98 22.78
N ALA A 201 29.83 -9.86 22.80
CA ALA A 201 28.74 -9.60 21.87
C ALA A 201 29.19 -9.38 20.40
N HIS A 202 30.44 -8.93 20.19
CA HIS A 202 31.03 -8.76 18.86
C HIS A 202 31.39 -10.11 18.20
N LEU A 203 31.67 -11.12 19.03
CA LEU A 203 32.15 -12.42 18.61
C LEU A 203 30.98 -13.38 18.35
N SER A 204 30.84 -13.82 17.10
CA SER A 204 29.91 -14.84 16.67
C SER A 204 30.68 -16.05 16.16
N MET A 205 30.09 -17.24 16.29
CA MET A 205 30.66 -18.44 15.69
C MET A 205 29.60 -19.40 15.20
N LEU A 206 29.89 -20.06 14.07
CA LEU A 206 29.11 -21.17 13.54
C LEU A 206 29.96 -22.44 13.63
N VAL A 207 29.47 -23.44 14.37
CA VAL A 207 30.17 -24.71 14.57
C VAL A 207 29.59 -25.76 13.62
N LEU A 208 30.36 -26.11 12.60
CA LEU A 208 30.03 -27.09 11.57
C LEU A 208 30.65 -28.43 11.99
N ARG A 209 29.83 -29.39 12.42
CA ARG A 209 30.33 -30.68 12.94
C ARG A 209 30.44 -31.70 11.81
N ARG A 210 31.31 -32.70 11.99
CA ARG A 210 31.42 -33.82 11.06
C ARG A 210 30.05 -34.46 10.82
N GLY A 211 29.70 -34.67 9.55
CA GLY A 211 28.44 -35.27 9.11
C GLY A 211 27.26 -34.27 8.98
N ASP A 212 27.43 -33.02 9.41
CA ASP A 212 26.41 -32.00 9.15
C ASP A 212 26.27 -31.75 7.64
N LEU A 213 25.02 -31.53 7.21
CA LEU A 213 24.68 -31.25 5.82
C LEU A 213 24.83 -29.77 5.53
N ILE A 214 25.55 -29.43 4.47
CA ILE A 214 25.83 -28.07 4.06
C ILE A 214 25.18 -27.82 2.70
N MET A 215 24.36 -26.77 2.63
CA MET A 215 23.74 -26.30 1.40
C MET A 215 24.37 -24.97 0.97
N PRO A 216 24.93 -24.87 -0.25
CA PRO A 216 25.54 -23.65 -0.76
C PRO A 216 24.47 -22.67 -1.24
N LEU A 217 24.59 -21.40 -0.84
CA LEU A 217 23.68 -20.32 -1.22
C LEU A 217 24.36 -19.40 -2.24
N ARG A 218 23.85 -19.43 -3.48
CA ARG A 218 24.43 -18.70 -4.62
C ARG A 218 23.48 -17.64 -5.14
N ASP A 219 24.04 -16.58 -5.72
CA ASP A 219 23.26 -15.58 -6.46
C ASP A 219 22.96 -16.03 -7.90
N GLU A 220 22.28 -15.18 -8.65
CA GLU A 220 21.95 -15.38 -10.07
C GLU A 220 23.18 -15.55 -10.98
N ALA A 221 24.36 -15.09 -10.55
CA ALA A 221 25.62 -15.24 -11.26
C ALA A 221 26.43 -16.48 -10.78
N GLY A 222 25.81 -17.37 -10.01
CA GLY A 222 26.42 -18.58 -9.48
C GLY A 222 27.45 -18.36 -8.36
N ARG A 223 27.64 -17.12 -7.89
CA ARG A 223 28.64 -16.78 -6.86
C ARG A 223 28.14 -17.21 -5.49
N LEU A 224 28.99 -17.91 -4.74
CA LEU A 224 28.66 -18.36 -3.38
C LEU A 224 28.76 -17.18 -2.41
N HIS A 225 27.66 -16.87 -1.71
CA HIS A 225 27.61 -15.80 -0.71
C HIS A 225 27.49 -16.32 0.72
N SER A 226 26.93 -17.51 0.91
CA SER A 226 26.72 -18.08 2.24
C SER A 226 26.47 -19.59 2.20
N LEU A 227 26.37 -20.20 3.38
CA LEU A 227 26.06 -21.61 3.57
C LEU A 227 24.88 -21.73 4.54
N GLN A 228 23.99 -22.69 4.29
CA GLN A 228 23.04 -23.17 5.28
C GLN A 228 23.54 -24.50 5.83
N GLN A 229 23.70 -24.58 7.14
CA GLN A 229 24.01 -25.81 7.86
C GLN A 229 22.71 -26.45 8.33
N VAL A 230 22.54 -27.74 8.08
CA VAL A 230 21.51 -28.57 8.72
C VAL A 230 22.20 -29.57 9.61
N THR A 231 22.02 -29.43 10.92
CA THR A 231 22.63 -30.33 11.90
C THR A 231 22.00 -31.72 11.84
N SER A 232 22.65 -32.70 12.47
CA SER A 232 22.06 -34.04 12.65
C SER A 232 20.69 -34.05 13.33
N THR A 233 20.37 -33.03 14.13
CA THR A 233 19.05 -32.85 14.78
C THR A 233 18.03 -32.14 13.89
N GLY A 234 18.38 -31.78 12.64
CA GLY A 234 17.53 -31.03 11.72
C GLY A 234 17.50 -29.51 11.95
N LYS A 235 18.35 -28.96 12.85
CA LYS A 235 18.39 -27.52 13.09
C LYS A 235 19.10 -26.81 11.94
N LYS A 236 18.42 -25.82 11.34
CA LYS A 236 18.94 -24.98 10.26
C LYS A 236 19.69 -23.77 10.84
N LEU A 237 20.97 -23.62 10.53
CA LEU A 237 21.84 -22.55 11.02
C LEU A 237 22.52 -21.83 9.85
N PHE A 238 22.90 -20.57 10.07
CA PHE A 238 23.54 -19.72 9.08
C PHE A 238 24.66 -18.91 9.74
N PRO A 239 25.72 -18.54 9.00
CA PRO A 239 26.74 -17.65 9.51
C PRO A 239 26.17 -16.23 9.71
N LYS A 240 26.61 -15.54 10.77
CA LYS A 240 26.32 -14.10 10.95
C LYS A 240 26.87 -13.35 9.73
N TYR A 241 26.18 -12.31 9.26
CA TYR A 241 26.47 -11.61 8.00
C TYR A 241 26.35 -12.47 6.71
N GLY A 242 25.97 -13.75 6.78
CA GLY A 242 25.67 -14.53 5.58
C GLY A 242 24.49 -13.96 4.79
N ARG A 243 24.70 -13.64 3.51
CA ARG A 243 23.64 -13.13 2.63
C ARG A 243 22.69 -14.29 2.26
N LYS A 244 21.41 -14.12 2.60
CA LYS A 244 20.31 -15.02 2.18
C LYS A 244 19.45 -14.41 1.08
N SER A 245 19.18 -13.11 1.20
CA SER A 245 18.31 -12.38 0.28
C SER A 245 18.84 -12.41 -1.14
N GLY A 246 18.03 -12.97 -2.05
CA GLY A 246 18.36 -13.15 -3.46
C GLY A 246 19.27 -14.34 -3.74
N CYS A 247 19.70 -15.08 -2.72
CA CYS A 247 20.48 -16.31 -2.89
C CYS A 247 19.58 -17.54 -2.83
N PHE A 248 19.94 -18.58 -3.55
CA PHE A 248 19.18 -19.83 -3.64
C PHE A 248 20.12 -21.02 -3.83
N HIS A 249 19.55 -22.23 -3.75
CA HIS A 249 20.27 -23.47 -4.02
C HIS A 249 19.62 -24.22 -5.17
N VAL A 250 20.41 -24.58 -6.19
CA VAL A 250 19.97 -25.41 -7.32
C VAL A 250 20.32 -26.86 -7.00
N LEU A 251 19.32 -27.74 -6.96
CA LEU A 251 19.49 -29.14 -6.57
C LEU A 251 20.06 -29.97 -7.73
N ALA A 252 19.71 -29.64 -8.97
CA ALA A 252 20.28 -30.27 -10.15
C ALA A 252 21.68 -29.71 -10.46
N ARG A 253 22.64 -30.58 -10.80
CA ARG A 253 23.95 -30.16 -11.33
C ARG A 253 23.80 -29.77 -12.80
N LEU A 254 23.16 -28.64 -13.04
CA LEU A 254 23.04 -28.03 -14.36
C LEU A 254 23.99 -26.85 -14.43
N SER A 255 24.78 -26.78 -15.49
CA SER A 255 25.48 -25.57 -15.88
C SER A 255 24.47 -24.47 -16.25
N GLU A 256 24.91 -23.21 -16.25
CA GLU A 256 24.07 -22.07 -16.64
C GLU A 256 23.48 -22.24 -18.06
N ALA A 257 24.26 -22.84 -18.98
CA ALA A 257 23.82 -23.14 -20.34
C ALA A 257 22.75 -24.23 -20.40
N GLU A 258 22.82 -25.24 -19.51
CA GLU A 258 21.82 -26.29 -19.41
C GLU A 258 20.53 -25.76 -18.75
N LEU A 259 20.63 -24.91 -17.73
CA LEU A 259 19.47 -24.28 -17.08
C LEU A 259 18.66 -23.40 -18.04
N ALA A 260 19.32 -22.74 -19.00
CA ALA A 260 18.68 -21.96 -20.05
C ALA A 260 17.90 -22.82 -21.07
N GLN A 261 18.17 -24.13 -21.13
CA GLN A 261 17.51 -25.09 -22.02
C GLN A 261 16.46 -25.96 -21.30
N VAL A 262 16.22 -25.73 -20.01
CA VAL A 262 15.20 -26.46 -19.24
C VAL A 262 13.81 -25.91 -19.52
N ASP A 263 12.87 -26.80 -19.88
CA ASP A 263 11.47 -26.45 -20.14
C ASP A 263 10.66 -26.13 -18.88
N VAL A 264 10.98 -26.78 -17.74
CA VAL A 264 10.25 -26.61 -16.46
C VAL A 264 11.22 -26.44 -15.29
N ILE A 265 11.07 -25.34 -14.57
CA ILE A 265 11.85 -25.03 -13.35
C ILE A 265 10.90 -25.01 -12.16
N GLY A 266 11.15 -25.85 -11.17
CA GLY A 266 10.40 -25.81 -9.91
C GLY A 266 11.14 -25.03 -8.83
N LEU A 267 10.42 -24.26 -8.03
CA LEU A 267 10.95 -23.48 -6.91
C LEU A 267 10.15 -23.81 -5.65
N ALA A 268 10.83 -24.28 -4.60
CA ALA A 268 10.22 -24.58 -3.31
C ALA A 268 10.87 -23.76 -2.18
N GLU A 269 10.18 -23.61 -1.05
CA GLU A 269 10.70 -22.88 0.11
C GLU A 269 11.94 -23.58 0.71
N GLY A 270 11.78 -24.86 1.06
CA GLY A 270 12.81 -25.65 1.74
C GLY A 270 13.51 -26.67 0.84
N TYR A 271 14.69 -27.12 1.28
CA TYR A 271 15.44 -28.19 0.60
C TYR A 271 14.68 -29.52 0.52
N ALA A 272 14.03 -29.97 1.60
CA ALA A 272 13.33 -31.26 1.60
C ALA A 272 12.12 -31.27 0.66
N THR A 273 11.37 -30.16 0.64
CA THR A 273 10.28 -29.89 -0.31
C THR A 273 10.81 -29.95 -1.75
N ALA A 274 11.86 -29.18 -2.06
CA ALA A 274 12.49 -29.18 -3.39
C ALA A 274 12.99 -30.58 -3.81
N ALA A 275 13.64 -31.31 -2.90
CA ALA A 275 14.18 -32.63 -3.17
C ALA A 275 13.08 -33.67 -3.41
N SER A 276 11.96 -33.60 -2.67
CA SER A 276 10.80 -34.48 -2.88
C SER A 276 10.17 -34.24 -4.25
N CYS A 277 9.97 -32.98 -4.63
CA CYS A 277 9.48 -32.63 -5.96
C CYS A 277 10.43 -33.08 -7.07
N GLN A 278 11.75 -32.95 -6.87
CA GLN A 278 12.75 -33.41 -7.85
C GLN A 278 12.71 -34.93 -8.01
N MET A 279 12.64 -35.69 -6.93
CA MET A 279 12.54 -37.15 -6.96
C MET A 279 11.26 -37.62 -7.64
N ALA A 280 10.16 -36.89 -7.48
CA ALA A 280 8.87 -37.21 -8.07
C ALA A 280 8.78 -36.87 -9.58
N THR A 281 9.33 -35.73 -10.00
CA THR A 281 9.13 -35.18 -11.35
C THR A 281 10.36 -35.26 -12.27
N GLY A 282 11.55 -35.29 -11.69
CA GLY A 282 12.81 -35.12 -12.42
C GLY A 282 13.09 -33.68 -12.87
N TRP A 283 12.29 -32.70 -12.46
CA TRP A 283 12.47 -31.29 -12.85
C TRP A 283 13.73 -30.66 -12.25
N ALA A 284 14.21 -29.58 -12.87
CA ALA A 284 15.23 -28.74 -12.28
C ALA A 284 14.63 -27.97 -11.09
N MET A 285 14.95 -28.42 -9.88
CA MET A 285 14.42 -27.83 -8.65
C MET A 285 15.39 -26.84 -8.01
N VAL A 286 14.83 -25.75 -7.49
CA VAL A 286 15.52 -24.68 -6.75
C VAL A 286 14.91 -24.55 -5.36
N ALA A 287 15.74 -24.43 -4.33
CA ALA A 287 15.31 -24.13 -2.97
C ALA A 287 15.54 -22.65 -2.64
N GLY A 288 14.46 -21.98 -2.22
CA GLY A 288 14.39 -20.55 -1.90
C GLY A 288 14.83 -20.18 -0.49
N ILE A 289 15.20 -21.15 0.35
CA ILE A 289 15.63 -21.00 1.75
C ILE A 289 14.46 -20.72 2.73
N ASP A 290 13.68 -19.68 2.45
CA ASP A 290 12.51 -19.24 3.24
C ASP A 290 11.45 -18.54 2.35
N SER A 291 10.19 -18.51 2.81
CA SER A 291 9.05 -17.91 2.10
C SER A 291 9.27 -16.44 1.72
N GLY A 292 10.00 -15.67 2.54
CA GLY A 292 10.28 -14.26 2.27
C GLY A 292 11.22 -14.03 1.07
N ASN A 293 11.99 -15.05 0.70
CA ASN A 293 12.96 -15.00 -0.39
C ASN A 293 12.38 -15.53 -1.72
N LEU A 294 11.28 -16.31 -1.70
CA LEU A 294 10.64 -16.87 -2.89
C LEU A 294 10.40 -15.86 -4.02
N PRO A 295 9.83 -14.65 -3.79
CA PRO A 295 9.57 -13.72 -4.89
C PRO A 295 10.84 -13.18 -5.56
N LYS A 296 11.93 -13.01 -4.77
CA LYS A 296 13.23 -12.54 -5.29
C LYS A 296 13.86 -13.61 -6.17
N VAL A 297 13.83 -14.86 -5.71
CA VAL A 297 14.38 -16.00 -6.45
C VAL A 297 13.56 -16.27 -7.71
N ALA A 298 12.23 -16.23 -7.64
CA ALA A 298 11.37 -16.40 -8.82
C ALA A 298 11.64 -15.35 -9.90
N THR A 299 11.87 -14.09 -9.51
CA THR A 299 12.25 -13.01 -10.43
C THR A 299 13.62 -13.29 -11.07
N ALA A 300 14.61 -13.73 -10.28
CA ALA A 300 15.93 -14.10 -10.79
C ALA A 300 15.87 -15.28 -11.78
N LEU A 301 15.10 -16.33 -11.46
CA LEU A 301 14.92 -17.49 -12.34
C LEU A 301 14.24 -17.12 -13.66
N ARG A 302 13.22 -16.25 -13.64
CA ARG A 302 12.59 -15.74 -14.87
C ARG A 302 13.55 -14.93 -15.73
N ALA A 303 14.46 -14.15 -15.11
CA ALA A 303 15.47 -13.40 -15.85
C ALA A 303 16.53 -14.33 -16.49
N LEU A 304 16.90 -15.42 -15.81
CA LEU A 304 17.84 -16.42 -16.31
C LEU A 304 17.26 -17.28 -17.43
N ASN A 305 15.98 -17.68 -17.32
CA ASN A 305 15.29 -18.44 -18.36
C ASN A 305 13.88 -17.86 -18.62
N PRO A 306 13.76 -16.92 -19.59
CA PRO A 306 12.48 -16.31 -19.93
C PRO A 306 11.43 -17.31 -20.47
N ALA A 307 11.87 -18.40 -21.10
CA ALA A 307 11.01 -19.35 -21.79
C ALA A 307 10.51 -20.51 -20.89
N ALA A 308 11.22 -20.82 -19.80
CA ALA A 308 10.85 -21.91 -18.90
C ALA A 308 9.47 -21.70 -18.23
N ARG A 309 8.74 -22.79 -18.04
CA ARG A 309 7.57 -22.81 -17.14
C ARG A 309 8.05 -22.89 -15.71
N ILE A 310 7.71 -21.88 -14.90
CA ILE A 310 8.11 -21.82 -13.49
C ILE A 310 6.97 -22.32 -12.62
N VAL A 311 7.23 -23.34 -11.79
CA VAL A 311 6.25 -23.92 -10.85
C VAL A 311 6.70 -23.64 -9.42
N LEU A 312 5.86 -22.96 -8.64
CA LEU A 312 6.11 -22.59 -7.25
C LEU A 312 5.48 -23.67 -6.36
N CYS A 313 6.30 -24.58 -5.84
CA CYS A 313 5.89 -25.63 -4.91
C CYS A 313 5.86 -25.03 -3.49
N GLY A 314 4.74 -24.41 -3.13
CA GLY A 314 4.58 -23.76 -1.84
C GLY A 314 4.10 -24.71 -0.74
N ASP A 315 4.39 -24.33 0.50
CA ASP A 315 3.85 -24.96 1.71
C ASP A 315 2.47 -24.34 2.02
N ASP A 316 1.51 -25.14 2.48
CA ASP A 316 0.14 -24.72 2.83
C ASP A 316 -0.20 -25.13 4.27
N ASP A 317 0.24 -24.34 5.25
CA ASP A 317 -0.05 -24.59 6.66
C ASP A 317 -1.08 -23.57 7.20
N PRO A 318 -2.39 -23.93 7.25
CA PRO A 318 -3.45 -23.04 7.73
C PRO A 318 -3.39 -22.81 9.25
N THR A 319 -2.54 -23.53 10.00
CA THR A 319 -2.38 -23.31 11.45
C THR A 319 -1.45 -22.14 11.79
N VAL A 320 -0.72 -21.62 10.80
CA VAL A 320 0.15 -20.44 10.94
C VAL A 320 -0.62 -19.20 10.51
N ASP A 321 -0.68 -18.20 11.40
CA ASP A 321 -1.38 -16.94 11.14
C ASP A 321 -0.91 -16.28 9.82
N GLY A 322 -1.87 -15.95 8.96
CA GLY A 322 -1.63 -15.38 7.63
C GLY A 322 -1.02 -16.31 6.57
N ASN A 323 -0.80 -17.60 6.87
CA ASN A 323 -0.27 -18.64 5.97
C ASN A 323 0.81 -18.10 4.98
N PRO A 324 1.97 -17.66 5.50
CA PRO A 324 2.96 -16.95 4.72
C PRO A 324 3.58 -17.81 3.60
N GLY A 325 3.67 -19.14 3.77
CA GLY A 325 4.19 -20.06 2.74
C GLY A 325 3.34 -19.99 1.47
N ARG A 326 2.02 -20.16 1.62
CA ARG A 326 1.06 -20.06 0.52
C ARG A 326 1.02 -18.68 -0.11
N THR A 327 0.81 -17.65 0.71
CA THR A 327 0.68 -16.26 0.25
C THR A 327 1.91 -15.79 -0.52
N LYS A 328 3.13 -16.18 -0.09
CA LYS A 328 4.37 -15.79 -0.78
C LYS A 328 4.62 -16.61 -2.03
N ALA A 329 4.25 -17.89 -2.07
CA ALA A 329 4.32 -18.71 -3.28
C ALA A 329 3.37 -18.21 -4.38
N GLU A 330 2.12 -17.86 -4.03
CA GLU A 330 1.15 -17.25 -4.96
C GLU A 330 1.65 -15.89 -5.47
N LEU A 331 2.18 -15.04 -4.58
CA LEU A 331 2.79 -13.77 -4.98
C LEU A 331 3.98 -13.97 -5.94
N ALA A 332 4.85 -14.95 -5.67
CA ALA A 332 6.00 -15.26 -6.51
C ALA A 332 5.56 -15.77 -7.89
N ALA A 333 4.54 -16.64 -7.95
CA ALA A 333 3.95 -17.14 -9.18
C ALA A 333 3.38 -15.99 -10.03
N ALA A 334 2.58 -15.11 -9.42
CA ALA A 334 2.02 -13.93 -10.10
C ALA A 334 3.10 -13.00 -10.66
N GLN A 335 4.20 -12.77 -9.92
CA GLN A 335 5.28 -11.88 -10.35
C GLN A 335 6.11 -12.44 -11.52
N CYS A 336 6.31 -13.76 -11.56
CA CYS A 336 7.11 -14.39 -12.61
C CYS A 336 6.28 -14.99 -13.76
N GLY A 337 4.95 -14.87 -13.73
CA GLY A 337 4.06 -15.54 -14.69
C GLY A 337 4.19 -17.07 -14.61
N GLY A 338 4.39 -17.60 -13.41
CA GLY A 338 4.47 -19.03 -13.10
C GLY A 338 3.15 -19.56 -12.51
N VAL A 339 3.16 -20.84 -12.10
CA VAL A 339 2.00 -21.50 -11.47
C VAL A 339 2.34 -21.87 -10.03
N ALA A 340 1.49 -21.52 -9.08
CA ALA A 340 1.62 -21.99 -7.70
C ALA A 340 0.92 -23.34 -7.52
N ALA A 341 1.60 -24.28 -6.89
CA ALA A 341 1.10 -25.61 -6.58
C ALA A 341 1.23 -25.87 -5.08
N PHE A 342 0.19 -26.48 -4.51
CA PHE A 342 0.09 -26.83 -3.09
C PHE A 342 -0.29 -28.31 -2.93
N PRO A 343 0.26 -29.00 -1.91
CA PRO A 343 -0.04 -30.41 -1.67
C PRO A 343 -1.49 -30.58 -1.20
N LEU A 344 -2.20 -31.57 -1.76
CA LEU A 344 -3.56 -31.95 -1.36
C LEU A 344 -3.54 -33.33 -0.71
N GLY A 345 -4.15 -33.50 0.47
CA GLY A 345 -4.24 -34.79 1.16
C GLY A 345 -3.93 -34.75 2.66
N VAL A 346 -3.57 -35.90 3.25
CA VAL A 346 -3.38 -36.16 4.69
C VAL A 346 -2.57 -35.04 5.35
N ASP A 347 -3.24 -34.19 6.16
CA ASP A 347 -2.66 -33.03 6.86
C ASP A 347 -1.61 -32.24 6.04
N GLY A 348 -1.91 -32.01 4.75
CA GLY A 348 -1.00 -31.52 3.69
C GLY A 348 -0.38 -30.14 3.89
N LYS A 349 0.55 -30.04 4.84
CA LYS A 349 1.29 -28.81 5.15
C LYS A 349 2.43 -28.53 4.19
N ASP A 350 3.20 -29.55 3.80
CA ASP A 350 4.30 -29.41 2.83
C ASP A 350 4.41 -30.62 1.89
N TRP A 351 5.11 -30.47 0.77
CA TRP A 351 5.27 -31.52 -0.25
C TRP A 351 6.10 -32.72 0.23
N ASN A 352 6.94 -32.55 1.26
CA ASN A 352 7.72 -33.64 1.82
C ASN A 352 6.87 -34.52 2.75
N ASP A 353 5.95 -33.92 3.49
CA ASP A 353 4.97 -34.63 4.31
C ASP A 353 4.04 -35.47 3.41
N LEU A 354 3.60 -34.91 2.26
CA LEU A 354 2.84 -35.65 1.25
C LEU A 354 3.65 -36.83 0.67
N HIS A 355 4.93 -36.62 0.35
CA HIS A 355 5.84 -37.68 -0.09
C HIS A 355 5.97 -38.79 0.96
N ALA A 356 6.20 -38.46 2.23
CA ALA A 356 6.35 -39.44 3.29
C ALA A 356 5.06 -40.24 3.56
N ALA A 357 3.89 -39.61 3.40
CA ALA A 357 2.60 -40.23 3.69
C ALA A 357 2.04 -41.07 2.53
N LEU A 358 2.08 -40.54 1.28
CA LEU A 358 1.42 -41.13 0.11
C LEU A 358 2.39 -41.56 -1.00
N GLY A 359 3.69 -41.31 -0.84
CA GLY A 359 4.74 -41.69 -1.81
C GLY A 359 4.97 -40.65 -2.91
N LEU A 360 6.00 -40.89 -3.73
CA LEU A 360 6.42 -39.99 -4.81
C LEU A 360 5.40 -39.88 -5.96
N ASP A 361 4.63 -40.94 -6.21
CA ASP A 361 3.65 -40.95 -7.31
C ASP A 361 2.54 -39.93 -7.07
N ALA A 362 2.04 -39.80 -5.84
CA ALA A 362 1.03 -38.80 -5.49
C ALA A 362 1.55 -37.36 -5.67
N VAL A 363 2.80 -37.10 -5.30
CA VAL A 363 3.46 -35.80 -5.51
C VAL A 363 3.59 -35.50 -7.01
N ARG A 364 3.98 -36.50 -7.81
CA ARG A 364 4.15 -36.37 -9.26
C ARG A 364 2.82 -36.05 -9.96
N GLU A 365 1.75 -36.76 -9.63
CA GLU A 365 0.43 -36.55 -10.22
C GLU A 365 -0.08 -35.13 -9.98
N GLN A 366 0.04 -34.63 -8.74
CA GLN A 366 -0.43 -33.30 -8.37
C GLN A 366 0.39 -32.19 -9.05
N LEU A 367 1.71 -32.32 -9.13
CA LEU A 367 2.57 -31.34 -9.80
C LEU A 367 2.35 -31.30 -11.32
N LEU A 368 2.16 -32.46 -11.96
CA LEU A 368 1.84 -32.52 -13.39
C LEU A 368 0.44 -31.95 -13.68
N ALA A 369 -0.54 -32.21 -12.80
CA ALA A 369 -1.86 -31.60 -12.89
C ALA A 369 -1.77 -30.07 -12.80
N ALA A 370 -1.01 -29.53 -11.85
CA ALA A 370 -0.79 -28.09 -11.73
C ALA A 370 -0.12 -27.48 -12.98
N LEU A 371 0.82 -28.19 -13.61
CA LEU A 371 1.48 -27.75 -14.85
C LEU A 371 0.53 -27.74 -16.08
N SER A 372 -0.51 -28.59 -16.06
CA SER A 372 -1.50 -28.71 -17.15
C SER A 372 -2.56 -27.60 -17.15
N VAL A 373 -2.70 -26.87 -16.05
CA VAL A 373 -3.56 -25.69 -15.97
C VAL A 373 -2.90 -24.56 -16.76
N GLU A 374 -3.50 -24.14 -17.87
CA GLU A 374 -3.00 -22.97 -18.60
C GLU A 374 -3.04 -21.73 -17.69
N PRO A 375 -1.96 -20.94 -17.63
CA PRO A 375 -1.95 -19.72 -16.82
C PRO A 375 -3.03 -18.77 -17.33
N ALA A 376 -3.98 -18.40 -16.46
CA ALA A 376 -4.95 -17.36 -16.74
C ALA A 376 -4.24 -16.00 -16.79
N VAL A 377 -3.69 -15.63 -17.94
CA VAL A 377 -3.19 -14.27 -18.22
C VAL A 377 -3.58 -13.87 -19.63
N ASP A 378 -4.59 -13.02 -19.71
CA ASP A 378 -4.97 -12.28 -20.92
C ASP A 378 -4.03 -11.06 -21.05
N LEU A 379 -2.95 -11.22 -21.81
CA LEU A 379 -2.09 -10.13 -22.28
C LEU A 379 -1.70 -10.38 -23.75
N PRO A 380 -1.77 -9.37 -24.63
CA PRO A 380 -1.52 -9.55 -26.06
C PRO A 380 -0.05 -9.89 -26.34
N ARG A 381 0.15 -10.94 -27.15
CA ARG A 381 1.45 -11.39 -27.67
C ARG A 381 2.18 -10.26 -28.41
N ALA A 382 3.46 -10.07 -28.06
CA ALA A 382 4.40 -9.35 -28.91
C ALA A 382 4.60 -10.15 -30.23
N PRO A 383 4.67 -9.51 -31.40
CA PRO A 383 5.04 -10.19 -32.63
C PRO A 383 6.51 -10.62 -32.56
N SER A 384 6.77 -11.88 -32.87
CA SER A 384 8.10 -12.47 -33.01
C SER A 384 8.87 -11.88 -34.19
N ASP A 385 10.14 -11.55 -33.96
CA ASP A 385 11.14 -11.29 -34.98
C ASP A 385 11.43 -12.57 -35.76
N ASP A 386 10.88 -12.67 -36.97
CA ASP A 386 11.36 -13.58 -38.01
C ASP A 386 11.22 -12.85 -39.36
N CYS A 387 12.28 -12.16 -39.79
CA CYS A 387 12.57 -12.01 -41.22
C CYS A 387 14.02 -11.55 -41.43
N ALA A 388 14.87 -12.49 -41.85
CA ALA A 388 16.15 -12.17 -42.49
C ALA A 388 15.91 -11.39 -43.80
N PRO A 389 16.87 -10.55 -44.25
CA PRO A 389 16.69 -9.75 -45.46
C PRO A 389 16.92 -10.63 -46.69
N GLU A 390 15.84 -11.01 -47.37
CA GLU A 390 15.92 -11.59 -48.71
C GLU A 390 16.04 -10.51 -49.79
N ASN A 391 16.93 -10.83 -50.74
CA ASN A 391 17.24 -10.11 -51.97
C ASN A 391 16.01 -9.48 -52.65
N ARG A 392 16.08 -8.16 -52.88
CA ARG A 392 15.26 -7.52 -53.91
C ARG A 392 15.85 -7.81 -55.28
N THR A 393 15.13 -8.67 -55.98
CA THR A 393 15.16 -8.97 -57.40
C THR A 393 15.31 -7.71 -58.26
N THR A 394 16.28 -7.80 -59.15
CA THR A 394 16.43 -7.00 -60.35
C THR A 394 15.16 -7.07 -61.20
N VAL A 395 14.49 -5.93 -61.39
CA VAL A 395 13.55 -5.74 -62.51
C VAL A 395 14.27 -4.92 -63.56
N THR A 396 14.67 -5.61 -64.62
CA THR A 396 15.03 -5.07 -65.92
C THR A 396 13.79 -4.53 -66.61
N THR A 397 13.74 -3.22 -66.84
CA THR A 397 12.95 -2.63 -67.92
C THR A 397 13.87 -1.72 -68.70
N GLY A 398 14.25 -2.20 -69.89
CA GLY A 398 14.94 -1.40 -70.90
C GLY A 398 14.05 -0.26 -71.38
N GLY A 399 14.64 0.91 -71.49
CA GLY A 399 14.11 2.08 -72.16
C GLY A 399 15.30 2.85 -72.71
N ALA A 400 15.31 3.04 -74.03
CA ALA A 400 16.39 3.57 -74.83
C ALA A 400 16.99 4.88 -74.28
N GLY A 401 18.29 5.05 -74.47
CA GLY A 401 18.98 6.31 -74.19
C GLY A 401 18.41 7.44 -75.04
N GLU A 402 17.67 8.33 -74.41
CA GLU A 402 17.54 9.71 -74.88
C GLU A 402 18.72 10.50 -74.33
N ALA A 403 19.48 11.14 -75.23
CA ALA A 403 20.47 12.11 -74.85
C ALA A 403 19.78 13.25 -74.08
N LEU A 404 20.08 13.38 -72.78
CA LEU A 404 19.59 14.48 -71.94
C LEU A 404 19.95 15.81 -72.59
N ALA A 405 18.95 16.54 -73.07
CA ALA A 405 19.12 17.87 -73.64
C ALA A 405 19.42 18.89 -72.52
N LEU A 406 20.28 19.88 -72.80
CA LEU A 406 20.70 20.92 -71.84
C LEU A 406 19.50 21.61 -71.14
N ALA A 407 18.39 21.80 -71.84
CA ALA A 407 17.16 22.39 -71.30
C ALA A 407 16.54 21.59 -70.14
N GLN A 408 16.63 20.25 -70.16
CA GLN A 408 16.13 19.40 -69.08
C GLN A 408 17.00 19.50 -67.83
N VAL A 409 18.32 19.63 -68.01
CA VAL A 409 19.28 19.80 -66.90
C VAL A 409 19.09 21.17 -66.23
N VAL A 410 18.88 22.24 -67.01
CA VAL A 410 18.58 23.59 -66.49
C VAL A 410 17.24 23.64 -65.72
N ARG A 411 16.24 22.86 -66.15
CA ARG A 411 14.96 22.78 -65.44
C ARG A 411 15.11 22.14 -64.05
N ARG A 412 15.85 21.04 -63.98
CA ARG A 412 15.87 20.08 -62.86
C ARG A 412 16.94 20.36 -61.81
N TYR A 413 18.08 20.91 -62.19
CA TYR A 413 19.19 21.13 -61.28
C TYR A 413 19.39 22.62 -61.01
N ALA A 414 19.63 22.95 -59.75
CA ALA A 414 19.98 24.30 -59.31
C ALA A 414 21.32 24.30 -58.59
N LEU A 415 22.09 25.38 -58.74
CA LEU A 415 23.32 25.56 -57.97
C LEU A 415 22.98 26.13 -56.59
N VAL A 416 23.60 25.61 -55.54
CA VAL A 416 23.45 26.18 -54.19
C VAL A 416 24.41 27.35 -54.03
N GLU A 417 23.86 28.55 -53.82
CA GLU A 417 24.64 29.79 -53.73
C GLU A 417 25.73 29.70 -52.65
N GLY A 418 26.95 30.14 -53.00
CA GLY A 418 28.11 30.11 -52.10
C GLY A 418 28.79 28.75 -51.96
N THR A 419 28.36 27.70 -52.68
CA THR A 419 28.96 26.36 -52.59
C THR A 419 29.19 25.70 -53.96
N THR A 420 29.90 24.55 -53.97
CA THR A 420 30.12 23.72 -55.16
C THR A 420 29.09 22.59 -55.32
N GLN A 421 27.99 22.65 -54.56
CA GLN A 421 26.97 21.61 -54.52
C GLN A 421 25.79 21.95 -55.40
N VAL A 422 25.17 20.90 -55.95
CA VAL A 422 24.01 21.00 -56.84
C VAL A 422 22.79 20.45 -56.12
N TRP A 423 21.65 21.09 -56.29
CA TRP A 423 20.35 20.69 -55.77
C TRP A 423 19.52 20.08 -56.91
N ASP A 424 19.09 18.82 -56.76
CA ASP A 424 18.09 18.19 -57.65
C ASP A 424 16.71 18.62 -57.17
N ILE A 425 16.03 19.47 -57.95
CA ILE A 425 14.70 20.02 -57.61
C ILE A 425 13.64 18.91 -57.60
N ASP A 426 13.74 17.95 -58.53
CA ASP A 426 12.72 16.90 -58.68
C ASP A 426 12.82 15.85 -57.56
N LYS A 427 14.05 15.60 -57.07
CA LYS A 427 14.30 14.64 -55.98
C LYS A 427 14.46 15.29 -54.61
N ALA A 428 14.52 16.63 -54.54
CA ALA A 428 14.84 17.39 -53.33
C ALA A 428 16.10 16.88 -52.60
N LEU A 429 17.16 16.59 -53.36
CA LEU A 429 18.40 16.02 -52.83
C LEU A 429 19.61 16.89 -53.15
N LEU A 430 20.49 17.02 -52.17
CA LEU A 430 21.75 17.75 -52.26
C LEU A 430 22.85 16.80 -52.75
N MET A 431 23.57 17.19 -53.80
CA MET A 431 24.60 16.36 -54.43
C MET A 431 25.92 17.09 -54.65
N LYS A 432 27.03 16.35 -54.55
CA LYS A 432 28.37 16.88 -54.83
C LYS A 432 28.61 16.94 -56.34
N LYS A 433 29.39 17.92 -56.79
CA LYS A 433 29.75 18.12 -58.22
C LYS A 433 30.17 16.84 -58.98
N PRO A 434 31.01 15.93 -58.42
CA PRO A 434 31.39 14.70 -59.14
C PRO A 434 30.22 13.73 -59.37
N ALA A 435 29.25 13.70 -58.45
CA ALA A 435 28.05 12.86 -58.59
C ALA A 435 27.10 13.43 -59.65
N PHE A 436 27.03 14.76 -59.77
CA PHE A 436 26.30 15.44 -60.85
C PHE A 436 26.95 15.16 -62.21
N GLU A 437 28.27 15.32 -62.33
CA GLU A 437 29.02 15.04 -63.57
C GLU A 437 28.88 13.58 -64.05
N ALA A 438 28.76 12.63 -63.12
CA ALA A 438 28.51 11.23 -63.44
C ALA A 438 27.10 10.95 -63.98
N LEU A 439 26.10 11.79 -63.62
CA LEU A 439 24.70 11.61 -64.02
C LEU A 439 24.36 12.29 -65.34
N VAL A 440 24.86 13.50 -65.59
CA VAL A 440 24.56 14.26 -66.82
C VAL A 440 25.66 14.15 -67.89
N GLY A 441 26.80 13.57 -67.54
CA GLY A 441 27.99 13.48 -68.40
C GLY A 441 28.86 14.74 -68.35
N LYS A 442 30.19 14.54 -68.39
CA LYS A 442 31.20 15.61 -68.32
C LYS A 442 31.02 16.77 -69.32
N PRO A 443 30.70 16.55 -70.61
CA PRO A 443 30.53 17.66 -71.56
C PRO A 443 29.30 18.51 -71.23
N LEU A 444 28.16 17.88 -70.91
CA LEU A 444 26.91 18.59 -70.59
C LEU A 444 26.97 19.35 -69.26
N ALA A 445 27.67 18.80 -68.26
CA ALA A 445 27.92 19.47 -66.98
C ALA A 445 28.78 20.73 -67.14
N LYS A 446 29.75 20.71 -68.07
CA LYS A 446 30.59 21.86 -68.39
C LYS A 446 29.79 22.97 -69.07
N ASP A 447 28.94 22.60 -70.03
CA ASP A 447 28.06 23.55 -70.71
C ASP A 447 27.04 24.18 -69.76
N TRP A 448 26.47 23.39 -68.83
CA TRP A 448 25.56 23.89 -67.79
C TRP A 448 26.25 24.86 -66.80
N MET A 449 27.51 24.59 -66.44
CA MET A 449 28.30 25.48 -65.57
C MET A 449 28.74 26.77 -66.29
N ALA A 450 28.83 26.76 -67.62
CA ALA A 450 29.23 27.90 -68.45
C ALA A 450 28.07 28.83 -68.84
N LEU A 451 26.82 28.47 -68.49
CA LEU A 451 25.64 29.32 -68.71
C LEU A 451 25.76 30.61 -67.87
N VAL A 452 25.49 31.75 -68.52
CA VAL A 452 25.58 33.09 -67.92
C VAL A 452 24.49 33.27 -66.84
N ASP A 453 24.84 33.92 -65.74
CA ASP A 453 23.94 34.21 -64.62
C ASP A 453 22.65 34.88 -65.11
N GLY A 454 21.53 34.17 -64.94
CA GLY A 454 20.21 34.53 -65.46
C GLY A 454 19.43 33.36 -66.07
N THR A 455 20.12 32.36 -66.65
CA THR A 455 19.48 31.11 -67.17
C THR A 455 19.65 29.91 -66.25
N ARG A 456 20.63 29.95 -65.33
CA ARG A 456 20.86 28.93 -64.31
C ARG A 456 20.04 29.25 -63.05
N LYS A 457 19.24 28.29 -62.58
CA LYS A 457 18.55 28.41 -61.30
C LYS A 457 19.56 28.32 -60.16
N ALA A 458 19.51 29.26 -59.23
CA ALA A 458 20.26 29.24 -57.99
C ALA A 458 19.27 29.15 -56.82
N VAL A 459 19.60 28.36 -55.79
CA VAL A 459 18.80 28.22 -54.57
C VAL A 459 19.70 28.57 -53.39
N SER A 460 19.19 29.34 -52.43
CA SER A 460 19.98 29.70 -51.25
C SER A 460 20.25 28.49 -50.35
N ALA A 461 21.40 28.49 -49.68
CA ALA A 461 21.77 27.42 -48.75
C ALA A 461 20.84 27.31 -47.53
N ASP A 462 20.09 28.36 -47.22
CA ASP A 462 19.06 28.36 -46.17
C ASP A 462 17.77 27.67 -46.65
N GLN A 463 17.29 27.98 -47.87
CA GLN A 463 16.10 27.33 -48.45
C GLN A 463 16.27 25.82 -48.61
N VAL A 464 17.46 25.36 -49.00
CA VAL A 464 17.76 23.91 -49.09
C VAL A 464 17.66 23.24 -47.73
N ARG A 465 18.13 23.89 -46.66
CA ARG A 465 18.05 23.37 -45.29
C ARG A 465 16.60 23.29 -44.80
N ASP A 466 15.81 24.34 -45.04
CA ASP A 466 14.39 24.37 -44.65
C ASP A 466 13.58 23.26 -45.35
N ILE A 467 13.81 23.05 -46.65
CA ILE A 467 13.14 21.99 -47.42
C ILE A 467 13.54 20.58 -46.93
N GLN A 468 14.82 20.37 -46.62
CA GLN A 468 15.29 19.09 -46.03
C GLN A 468 14.72 18.86 -44.61
N GLN A 469 14.57 19.93 -43.83
CA GLN A 469 14.03 19.88 -42.48
C GLN A 469 12.52 19.56 -42.51
N ALA A 470 11.76 20.15 -43.45
CA ALA A 470 10.35 19.84 -43.68
C ALA A 470 10.12 18.39 -44.16
N GLN A 471 11.00 17.85 -45.01
CA GLN A 471 10.91 16.47 -45.50
C GLN A 471 11.23 15.42 -44.41
N ARG A 472 12.17 15.70 -43.51
CA ARG A 472 12.48 14.80 -42.37
C ARG A 472 11.35 14.71 -41.36
N LEU A 473 10.60 15.80 -41.17
CA LEU A 473 9.42 15.84 -40.29
C LEU A 473 8.22 15.12 -40.90
N THR A 474 8.04 15.20 -42.22
CA THR A 474 6.93 14.55 -42.94
C THR A 474 7.14 13.05 -43.18
N GLY A 475 8.40 12.58 -43.29
CA GLY A 475 8.74 11.18 -43.51
C GLY A 475 8.50 10.23 -42.33
N LYS A 476 8.20 10.76 -41.13
CA LYS A 476 7.86 9.99 -39.93
C LYS A 476 6.46 10.32 -39.43
N LYS A 477 5.43 10.15 -40.28
CA LYS A 477 4.04 10.10 -39.81
C LYS A 477 3.88 8.90 -38.88
N GLY A 478 3.88 9.19 -37.57
CA GLY A 478 3.58 8.24 -36.50
C GLY A 478 2.17 7.65 -36.66
N GLY A 479 2.05 6.37 -36.28
CA GLY A 479 0.90 5.52 -36.57
C GLY A 479 -0.49 6.05 -36.21
N ALA A 480 -1.48 5.46 -36.88
CA ALA A 480 -2.95 5.50 -36.74
C ALA A 480 -3.68 6.86 -36.56
N LEU A 481 -3.07 7.93 -36.04
CA LEU A 481 -3.76 9.21 -35.78
C LEU A 481 -2.94 10.49 -36.03
N GLY A 482 -1.73 10.41 -36.59
CA GLY A 482 -1.14 11.53 -37.36
C GLY A 482 -0.81 12.85 -36.63
N MET A 483 -0.74 12.91 -35.29
CA MET A 483 -0.31 14.13 -34.58
C MET A 483 1.22 14.36 -34.68
N PRO A 484 1.66 15.61 -34.97
CA PRO A 484 3.07 16.00 -34.89
C PRO A 484 3.65 15.77 -33.48
N PRO A 485 4.94 15.41 -33.34
CA PRO A 485 5.60 15.25 -32.04
C PRO A 485 5.47 16.45 -31.09
N VAL A 486 5.48 17.67 -31.65
CA VAL A 486 5.34 18.94 -30.91
C VAL A 486 3.96 19.08 -30.28
N GLU A 487 2.92 18.55 -30.93
CA GLU A 487 1.55 18.57 -30.40
C GLU A 487 1.26 17.42 -29.45
N ARG A 488 1.90 16.26 -29.64
CA ARG A 488 1.67 15.06 -28.85
C ARG A 488 2.37 15.08 -27.50
N TYR A 489 3.64 15.47 -27.48
CA TYR A 489 4.48 15.42 -26.29
C TYR A 489 4.63 16.81 -25.66
N VAL A 490 4.21 16.93 -24.41
CA VAL A 490 4.33 18.16 -23.62
C VAL A 490 5.41 17.95 -22.56
N TYR A 491 6.40 18.83 -22.55
CA TYR A 491 7.47 18.77 -21.56
C TYR A 491 6.94 19.21 -20.19
N ILE A 492 7.21 18.40 -19.16
CA ILE A 492 6.80 18.69 -17.78
C ILE A 492 8.00 19.33 -17.07
N ASP A 493 7.92 20.62 -16.78
CA ASP A 493 9.00 21.33 -16.11
C ASP A 493 9.19 20.82 -14.67
N GLY A 494 10.45 20.75 -14.24
CA GLY A 494 10.83 20.20 -12.93
C GLY A 494 10.86 18.67 -12.82
N THR A 495 10.56 17.91 -13.88
CA THR A 495 10.60 16.43 -13.86
C THR A 495 11.33 15.82 -15.07
N LYS A 496 11.69 14.54 -14.98
CA LYS A 496 12.21 13.75 -16.12
C LYS A 496 11.10 13.04 -16.91
N ASP A 497 9.84 13.41 -16.65
CA ASP A 497 8.69 12.82 -17.31
C ASP A 497 8.17 13.79 -18.38
N VAL A 498 7.53 13.21 -19.40
CA VAL A 498 6.88 13.93 -20.48
C VAL A 498 5.42 13.52 -20.48
N TRP A 499 4.52 14.48 -20.68
CA TRP A 499 3.10 14.17 -20.83
C TRP A 499 2.80 13.78 -22.27
N ASP A 500 2.31 12.55 -22.48
CA ASP A 500 1.81 12.09 -23.78
C ASP A 500 0.31 12.44 -23.87
N ARG A 501 -0.05 13.42 -24.70
CA ARG A 501 -1.46 13.84 -24.89
C ARG A 501 -2.32 12.77 -25.56
N GLN A 502 -1.73 11.87 -26.34
CA GLN A 502 -2.47 10.79 -26.98
C GLN A 502 -2.81 9.71 -25.95
N LYS A 503 -1.85 9.34 -25.10
CA LYS A 503 -2.04 8.32 -24.05
C LYS A 503 -2.57 8.89 -22.73
N LYS A 504 -2.67 10.22 -22.62
CA LYS A 504 -3.12 10.99 -21.44
C LYS A 504 -2.47 10.55 -20.12
N ARG A 505 -1.16 10.30 -20.18
CA ARG A 505 -0.38 9.84 -19.04
C ARG A 505 1.02 10.42 -19.06
N ARG A 506 1.66 10.44 -17.88
CA ARG A 506 3.08 10.70 -17.76
C ARG A 506 3.86 9.52 -18.31
N VAL A 507 4.86 9.80 -19.13
CA VAL A 507 5.73 8.82 -19.77
C VAL A 507 7.17 9.24 -19.49
N PRO A 508 8.05 8.34 -19.05
CA PRO A 508 9.44 8.69 -18.80
C PRO A 508 10.11 9.18 -20.09
N GLU A 509 10.96 10.19 -19.98
CA GLU A 509 11.70 10.80 -21.11
C GLU A 509 12.37 9.73 -22.00
N GLY A 510 12.97 8.70 -21.38
CA GLY A 510 13.62 7.61 -22.11
C GLY A 510 12.71 6.89 -23.10
N ALA A 511 11.44 6.69 -22.75
CA ALA A 511 10.47 6.06 -23.65
C ALA A 511 10.06 7.00 -24.80
N VAL A 512 10.01 8.32 -24.57
CA VAL A 512 9.77 9.32 -25.64
C VAL A 512 10.97 9.39 -26.58
N LYS A 513 12.20 9.34 -26.04
CA LYS A 513 13.43 9.28 -26.83
C LYS A 513 13.48 8.05 -27.72
N MET A 514 13.09 6.88 -27.20
CA MET A 514 12.97 5.66 -28.00
C MET A 514 11.88 5.77 -29.08
N ALA A 515 10.74 6.40 -28.76
CA ALA A 515 9.64 6.56 -29.71
C ALA A 515 9.95 7.54 -30.87
N LEU A 516 10.65 8.63 -30.58
CA LEU A 516 10.98 9.67 -31.59
C LEU A 516 12.31 9.40 -32.31
N GLY A 517 13.23 8.64 -31.70
CA GLY A 517 14.58 8.42 -32.22
C GLY A 517 15.29 9.76 -32.50
N ASP A 518 15.84 9.92 -33.71
CA ASP A 518 16.53 11.15 -34.13
C ASP A 518 15.66 12.42 -34.09
N ALA A 519 14.32 12.27 -34.11
CA ALA A 519 13.40 13.41 -34.01
C ALA A 519 13.28 13.95 -32.58
N TYR A 520 13.79 13.23 -31.58
CA TYR A 520 13.76 13.66 -30.18
C TYR A 520 14.51 14.97 -29.95
N ALA A 521 15.73 15.08 -30.47
CA ALA A 521 16.55 16.28 -30.34
C ALA A 521 15.90 17.50 -31.03
N LEU A 522 15.18 17.26 -32.14
CA LEU A 522 14.44 18.29 -32.86
C LEU A 522 13.22 18.77 -32.06
N TRP A 523 12.47 17.85 -31.44
CA TRP A 523 11.36 18.20 -30.55
C TRP A 523 11.85 18.94 -29.30
N LEU A 524 12.91 18.44 -28.66
CA LEU A 524 13.46 19.03 -27.44
C LEU A 524 13.94 20.46 -27.70
N ASN A 525 14.56 20.74 -28.84
CA ASN A 525 15.06 22.08 -29.18
C ASN A 525 14.03 22.95 -29.92
N SER A 526 12.79 22.50 -30.10
CA SER A 526 11.76 23.28 -30.77
C SER A 526 11.26 24.43 -29.89
N ALA A 527 11.21 25.64 -30.46
CA ALA A 527 10.62 26.81 -29.82
C ALA A 527 9.09 26.70 -29.65
N GLU A 528 8.44 25.85 -30.45
CA GLU A 528 7.00 25.58 -30.40
C GLU A 528 6.65 24.48 -29.37
N ARG A 529 7.65 23.92 -28.69
CA ARG A 529 7.45 22.87 -27.69
C ARG A 529 6.64 23.41 -26.52
N ARG A 530 5.47 22.81 -26.28
CA ARG A 530 4.67 23.12 -25.10
C ARG A 530 5.40 22.69 -23.83
N VAL A 531 5.47 23.59 -22.86
CA VAL A 531 6.02 23.37 -21.52
C VAL A 531 4.92 23.62 -20.51
N VAL A 532 4.78 22.72 -19.54
CA VAL A 532 3.80 22.82 -18.46
C VAL A 532 4.51 22.47 -17.15
N ASP A 533 4.27 23.25 -16.10
CA ASP A 533 4.79 22.95 -14.77
C ASP A 533 4.16 21.66 -14.20
N VAL A 534 4.90 20.92 -13.36
CA VAL A 534 4.36 19.71 -12.71
C VAL A 534 3.08 19.99 -11.91
N ASP A 535 2.97 21.18 -11.30
CA ASP A 535 1.82 21.62 -10.50
C ASP A 535 0.61 21.97 -11.37
N HIS A 536 0.80 22.15 -12.68
CA HIS A 536 -0.25 22.44 -13.64
C HIS A 536 -0.88 21.19 -14.28
N ILE A 537 -0.44 19.99 -13.88
CA ILE A 537 -1.09 18.72 -14.23
C ILE A 537 -2.06 18.37 -13.12
N VAL A 538 -3.34 18.65 -13.35
CA VAL A 538 -4.37 18.60 -12.31
C VAL A 538 -5.51 17.66 -12.69
N PHE A 539 -6.14 17.07 -11.69
CA PHE A 539 -7.42 16.40 -11.85
C PHE A 539 -8.51 17.40 -11.49
N ASP A 540 -9.17 17.98 -12.50
CA ASP A 540 -10.21 18.98 -12.30
C ASP A 540 -11.50 18.58 -13.04
N PRO A 541 -12.44 17.92 -12.35
CA PRO A 541 -13.69 17.49 -12.97
C PRO A 541 -14.58 18.65 -13.44
N THR A 542 -14.36 19.87 -12.93
CA THR A 542 -15.16 21.06 -13.30
C THR A 542 -14.82 21.61 -14.69
N MET A 543 -13.67 21.21 -15.24
CA MET A 543 -13.17 21.69 -16.55
C MET A 543 -13.05 23.23 -16.65
N THR A 544 -12.88 23.93 -15.53
CA THR A 544 -12.85 25.41 -15.50
C THR A 544 -11.48 26.01 -15.79
N LYS A 545 -10.40 25.24 -15.57
CA LYS A 545 -9.03 25.70 -15.77
C LYS A 545 -8.66 25.84 -17.25
N ASP A 546 -7.89 26.88 -17.56
CA ASP A 546 -7.46 27.19 -18.93
C ASP A 546 -6.60 26.04 -19.52
N PRO A 547 -7.05 25.40 -20.62
CA PRO A 547 -6.33 24.32 -21.29
C PRO A 547 -4.98 24.71 -21.90
N SER A 548 -4.66 26.01 -22.01
CA SER A 548 -3.37 26.50 -22.48
C SER A 548 -2.29 26.41 -21.40
N VAL A 549 -2.66 26.67 -20.15
CA VAL A 549 -1.77 26.66 -18.98
C VAL A 549 -1.77 25.31 -18.28
N TYR A 550 -2.94 24.71 -18.10
CA TYR A 550 -3.13 23.47 -17.35
C TYR A 550 -3.31 22.26 -18.27
N ILE A 551 -2.90 21.10 -17.76
CA ILE A 551 -3.27 19.81 -18.32
C ILE A 551 -4.27 19.17 -17.36
N ASN A 552 -5.53 19.13 -17.79
CA ASN A 552 -6.55 18.39 -17.07
C ASN A 552 -6.43 16.90 -17.39
N THR A 553 -6.51 16.08 -16.34
CA THR A 553 -6.46 14.62 -16.44
C THR A 553 -7.84 13.97 -16.39
N TYR A 554 -8.89 14.77 -16.20
CA TYR A 554 -10.28 14.36 -16.37
C TYR A 554 -10.69 14.48 -17.84
N ASP A 555 -11.41 13.49 -18.36
CA ASP A 555 -11.80 13.37 -19.77
C ASP A 555 -13.32 13.37 -19.98
N GLY A 556 -14.10 13.58 -18.91
CA GLY A 556 -15.52 13.29 -18.90
C GLY A 556 -15.82 11.85 -18.50
N LEU A 557 -17.06 11.58 -18.11
CA LEU A 557 -17.51 10.23 -17.78
C LEU A 557 -17.53 9.35 -19.05
N PRO A 558 -17.25 8.04 -18.92
CA PRO A 558 -17.14 7.15 -20.08
C PRO A 558 -18.49 6.84 -20.74
N LEU A 559 -19.60 7.03 -20.03
CA LEU A 559 -20.95 6.76 -20.50
C LEU A 559 -21.67 8.06 -20.88
N GLU A 560 -22.40 8.02 -21.99
CA GLU A 560 -23.29 9.10 -22.40
C GLU A 560 -24.70 8.87 -21.78
N PRO A 561 -25.36 9.93 -21.27
CA PRO A 561 -26.67 9.79 -20.66
C PRO A 561 -27.75 9.50 -21.70
N VAL A 562 -28.59 8.50 -21.43
CA VAL A 562 -29.76 8.17 -22.25
C VAL A 562 -31.02 8.46 -21.46
N ARG A 563 -32.01 9.14 -22.05
CA ARG A 563 -33.30 9.36 -21.41
C ARG A 563 -34.26 8.22 -21.76
N ASP A 564 -34.21 7.15 -20.97
CA ASP A 564 -35.12 6.01 -21.05
C ASP A 564 -35.41 5.46 -19.65
N ASP A 565 -36.45 6.01 -19.01
CA ASP A 565 -36.83 5.65 -17.64
C ASP A 565 -37.29 4.18 -17.54
N ALA A 566 -37.79 3.59 -18.64
CA ALA A 566 -38.23 2.20 -18.65
C ALA A 566 -37.04 1.23 -18.62
N ALA A 567 -35.90 1.61 -19.20
CA ALA A 567 -34.69 0.80 -19.24
C ALA A 567 -33.92 0.74 -17.91
N CYS A 568 -34.21 1.65 -16.96
CA CYS A 568 -33.60 1.68 -15.63
C CYS A 568 -34.60 1.49 -14.47
N ALA A 569 -35.83 1.06 -14.78
CA ALA A 569 -36.90 0.94 -13.79
C ALA A 569 -36.55 -0.03 -12.65
N ASN A 570 -35.84 -1.14 -12.92
CA ASN A 570 -35.41 -2.06 -11.87
C ASN A 570 -34.23 -1.52 -11.06
N LEU A 571 -33.33 -0.73 -11.67
CA LEU A 571 -32.27 -0.02 -10.95
C LEU A 571 -32.82 1.07 -10.01
N ILE A 572 -33.80 1.85 -10.46
CA ILE A 572 -34.49 2.84 -9.60
C ILE A 572 -35.21 2.11 -8.45
N TRP A 573 -35.88 0.99 -8.76
CA TRP A 573 -36.50 0.16 -7.74
C TRP A 573 -35.47 -0.40 -6.74
N LEU A 574 -34.27 -0.78 -7.19
CA LEU A 574 -33.19 -1.27 -6.31
C LEU A 574 -32.75 -0.22 -5.30
N ILE A 575 -32.71 1.07 -5.67
CA ILE A 575 -32.42 2.18 -4.74
C ILE A 575 -33.47 2.21 -3.63
N SER A 576 -34.76 2.18 -4.01
CA SER A 576 -35.87 2.15 -3.04
C SER A 576 -35.85 0.90 -2.17
N PHE A 577 -35.56 -0.27 -2.75
CA PHE A 577 -35.45 -1.55 -2.05
C PHE A 577 -34.35 -1.54 -0.99
N LEU A 578 -33.16 -1.04 -1.33
CA LEU A 578 -32.05 -0.91 -0.37
C LEU A 578 -32.34 0.10 0.76
N CYS A 579 -33.26 1.03 0.51
CA CYS A 579 -33.78 1.97 1.51
C CYS A 579 -34.97 1.42 2.31
N ASN A 580 -35.32 0.13 2.19
CA ASN A 580 -36.52 -0.49 2.79
C ASN A 580 -37.82 0.26 2.43
N HIS A 581 -37.87 0.90 1.26
CA HIS A 581 -38.97 1.75 0.81
C HIS A 581 -39.29 2.95 1.72
N ASP A 582 -38.33 3.37 2.57
CA ASP A 582 -38.42 4.64 3.31
C ASP A 582 -38.30 5.81 2.32
N GLU A 583 -39.38 6.57 2.15
CA GLU A 583 -39.47 7.69 1.21
C GLU A 583 -38.41 8.77 1.49
N ALA A 584 -38.17 9.09 2.76
CA ALA A 584 -37.23 10.16 3.13
C ALA A 584 -35.78 9.74 2.87
N ALA A 585 -35.43 8.49 3.21
CA ALA A 585 -34.10 7.94 2.94
C ALA A 585 -33.87 7.76 1.44
N CYS A 586 -34.89 7.33 0.69
CA CYS A 586 -34.83 7.14 -0.76
C CYS A 586 -34.66 8.47 -1.49
N ASP A 587 -35.47 9.49 -1.16
CA ASP A 587 -35.36 10.83 -1.76
C ASP A 587 -33.97 11.44 -1.50
N TRP A 588 -33.49 11.35 -0.25
CA TRP A 588 -32.15 11.82 0.09
C TRP A 588 -31.07 11.08 -0.69
N LEU A 589 -31.15 9.75 -0.79
CA LEU A 589 -30.15 8.94 -1.50
C LEU A 589 -30.15 9.25 -3.00
N VAL A 590 -31.33 9.37 -3.63
CA VAL A 590 -31.46 9.73 -5.04
C VAL A 590 -30.84 11.10 -5.33
N ARG A 591 -31.17 12.12 -4.52
CA ARG A 591 -30.59 13.47 -4.64
C ARG A 591 -29.08 13.46 -4.37
N TRP A 592 -28.63 12.66 -3.41
CA TRP A 592 -27.21 12.49 -3.10
C TRP A 592 -26.43 11.83 -4.24
N LEU A 593 -27.03 10.87 -4.96
CA LEU A 593 -26.45 10.26 -6.15
C LEU A 593 -26.46 11.20 -7.36
N ALA A 594 -27.52 12.01 -7.51
CA ALA A 594 -27.68 12.95 -8.60
C ALA A 594 -26.74 14.17 -8.49
N TYR A 595 -26.51 14.68 -7.28
CA TYR A 595 -25.78 15.94 -7.08
C TYR A 595 -24.36 15.94 -7.68
N PRO A 596 -23.48 14.94 -7.46
CA PRO A 596 -22.15 14.94 -8.07
C PRO A 596 -22.15 14.77 -9.60
N LEU A 597 -23.23 14.23 -10.16
CA LEU A 597 -23.41 14.06 -11.60
C LEU A 597 -23.86 15.37 -12.27
N GLN A 598 -24.72 16.14 -11.60
CA GLN A 598 -25.16 17.46 -12.04
C GLN A 598 -24.10 18.55 -11.75
N HIS A 599 -23.26 18.34 -10.73
CA HIS A 599 -22.15 19.21 -10.34
C HIS A 599 -20.82 18.45 -10.35
N PRO A 600 -20.22 18.22 -11.54
CA PRO A 600 -18.96 17.49 -11.68
C PRO A 600 -17.87 18.04 -10.74
N GLY A 601 -17.28 17.15 -9.94
CA GLY A 601 -16.24 17.50 -8.96
C GLY A 601 -16.77 17.94 -7.60
N ALA A 602 -18.09 17.93 -7.38
CA ALA A 602 -18.66 18.12 -6.06
C ALA A 602 -18.22 17.00 -5.10
N LYS A 603 -17.58 17.40 -4.00
CA LYS A 603 -17.26 16.54 -2.88
C LYS A 603 -18.37 16.64 -1.85
N MET A 604 -19.06 15.54 -1.59
CA MET A 604 -20.07 15.46 -0.53
C MET A 604 -19.39 15.43 0.84
N ASP A 605 -19.87 16.24 1.78
CA ASP A 605 -19.48 16.22 3.21
C ASP A 605 -20.16 15.05 3.96
N THR A 606 -20.93 14.24 3.23
CA THR A 606 -21.69 13.07 3.67
C THR A 606 -21.34 11.82 2.87
N ALA A 607 -21.68 10.65 3.41
CA ALA A 607 -21.44 9.32 2.85
C ALA A 607 -22.61 8.38 3.17
N VAL A 608 -22.67 7.25 2.47
CA VAL A 608 -23.68 6.21 2.68
C VAL A 608 -23.02 5.01 3.35
N LEU A 609 -23.63 4.50 4.42
CA LEU A 609 -23.28 3.25 5.08
C LEU A 609 -24.45 2.27 4.93
N MET A 610 -24.25 1.19 4.20
CA MET A 610 -25.19 0.09 4.15
C MET A 610 -24.62 -1.12 4.88
N HIS A 611 -25.32 -1.56 5.93
CA HIS A 611 -24.89 -2.71 6.70
C HIS A 611 -26.03 -3.71 6.92
N SER A 612 -25.75 -5.00 6.78
CA SER A 612 -26.77 -6.03 7.03
C SER A 612 -26.15 -7.38 7.34
N ILE A 613 -26.77 -8.16 8.22
CA ILE A 613 -26.36 -9.55 8.50
C ILE A 613 -26.58 -10.52 7.32
N MET A 614 -27.40 -10.14 6.34
CA MET A 614 -27.72 -11.00 5.20
C MET A 614 -26.90 -10.60 3.97
N GLU A 615 -26.36 -11.63 3.32
CA GLU A 615 -25.71 -11.49 2.02
C GLU A 615 -26.76 -11.47 0.89
N GLY A 616 -26.39 -10.91 -0.26
CA GLY A 616 -27.26 -10.94 -1.44
C GLY A 616 -28.43 -9.95 -1.44
N SER A 617 -28.39 -8.88 -0.63
CA SER A 617 -29.41 -7.80 -0.70
C SER A 617 -29.24 -6.85 -1.90
N GLY A 618 -28.21 -7.03 -2.74
CA GLY A 618 -27.97 -6.18 -3.92
C GLY A 618 -27.16 -4.89 -3.67
N LYS A 619 -26.47 -4.77 -2.52
CA LYS A 619 -25.63 -3.62 -2.16
C LYS A 619 -24.51 -3.35 -3.19
N SER A 620 -23.67 -4.35 -3.43
CA SER A 620 -22.57 -4.26 -4.40
C SER A 620 -23.10 -4.09 -5.83
N LEU A 621 -24.23 -4.72 -6.16
CA LEU A 621 -24.87 -4.60 -7.48
C LEU A 621 -25.23 -3.15 -7.83
N LEU A 622 -25.71 -2.35 -6.87
CA LEU A 622 -25.99 -0.94 -7.11
C LEU A 622 -24.70 -0.10 -7.14
N PHE A 623 -23.91 -0.16 -6.06
CA PHE A 623 -22.85 0.81 -5.85
C PHE A 623 -21.53 0.47 -6.56
N ALA A 624 -21.17 -0.81 -6.60
CA ALA A 624 -19.94 -1.28 -7.22
C ALA A 624 -20.14 -1.59 -8.70
N ASP A 625 -21.21 -2.32 -9.06
CA ASP A 625 -21.44 -2.69 -10.45
C ASP A 625 -22.08 -1.54 -11.25
N ALA A 626 -23.29 -1.09 -10.90
CA ALA A 626 -23.99 -0.07 -11.69
C ALA A 626 -23.29 1.30 -11.66
N LEU A 627 -22.99 1.82 -10.48
CA LEU A 627 -22.29 3.11 -10.38
C LEU A 627 -20.79 3.01 -10.67
N GLY A 628 -20.16 1.87 -10.43
CA GLY A 628 -18.79 1.66 -10.89
C GLY A 628 -18.67 1.69 -12.40
N GLU A 629 -19.65 1.12 -13.13
CA GLU A 629 -19.74 1.24 -14.58
C GLU A 629 -19.96 2.70 -15.01
N LEU A 630 -20.88 3.42 -14.35
CA LEU A 630 -21.18 4.84 -14.62
C LEU A 630 -19.93 5.72 -14.56
N TYR A 631 -19.15 5.61 -13.48
CA TYR A 631 -17.93 6.41 -13.28
C TYR A 631 -16.70 5.82 -13.97
N GLY A 632 -16.73 4.53 -14.35
CA GLY A 632 -15.66 3.77 -14.98
C GLY A 632 -14.30 3.95 -14.33
N GLN A 633 -13.33 4.50 -15.06
CA GLN A 633 -11.96 4.69 -14.55
C GLN A 633 -11.86 5.60 -13.32
N TYR A 634 -12.88 6.42 -13.05
CA TYR A 634 -12.97 7.30 -11.89
C TYR A 634 -13.62 6.64 -10.67
N ALA A 635 -14.06 5.38 -10.78
CA ALA A 635 -14.50 4.55 -9.68
C ALA A 635 -13.35 3.73 -9.07
N ALA A 636 -13.49 3.35 -7.81
CA ALA A 636 -12.65 2.36 -7.14
C ALA A 636 -13.48 1.49 -6.20
N THR A 637 -13.26 0.18 -6.23
CA THR A 637 -13.74 -0.74 -5.19
C THR A 637 -12.57 -1.06 -4.27
N VAL A 638 -12.76 -0.87 -2.98
CA VAL A 638 -11.71 -0.84 -1.97
C VAL A 638 -12.02 -1.89 -0.90
N GLY A 639 -11.10 -2.82 -0.70
CA GLY A 639 -11.20 -3.81 0.38
C GLY A 639 -10.54 -3.33 1.67
N GLN A 640 -10.66 -4.14 2.73
CA GLN A 640 -10.12 -3.85 4.06
C GLN A 640 -8.63 -3.48 4.07
N THR A 641 -7.77 -4.27 3.40
CA THR A 641 -6.31 -4.08 3.42
C THR A 641 -5.86 -2.76 2.79
N GLN A 642 -6.60 -2.26 1.80
CA GLN A 642 -6.31 -1.00 1.12
C GLN A 642 -6.69 0.21 1.97
N LEU A 643 -7.75 0.10 2.79
CA LEU A 643 -8.15 1.11 3.76
C LEU A 643 -7.17 1.18 4.95
N GLU A 644 -6.64 0.03 5.37
CA GLU A 644 -5.63 -0.10 6.43
C GLU A 644 -4.26 0.43 6.03
N SER A 645 -3.92 0.31 4.75
CA SER A 645 -2.61 0.68 4.23
C SER A 645 -2.28 2.17 4.41
N ASN A 646 -0.99 2.46 4.61
CA ASN A 646 -0.48 3.83 4.48
C ASN A 646 -0.33 4.27 3.01
N PHE A 647 -0.44 3.34 2.05
CA PHE A 647 -0.37 3.65 0.62
C PHE A 647 -1.78 3.84 0.06
N ASN A 648 -2.10 5.07 -0.35
CA ASN A 648 -3.43 5.47 -0.79
C ASN A 648 -3.47 6.01 -2.23
N ALA A 649 -2.43 5.75 -3.04
CA ALA A 649 -2.35 6.17 -4.44
C ALA A 649 -3.56 5.72 -5.31
N TRP A 650 -4.30 4.70 -4.87
CA TRP A 650 -5.55 4.26 -5.50
C TRP A 650 -6.66 5.33 -5.48
N GLN A 651 -6.59 6.31 -4.57
CA GLN A 651 -7.52 7.44 -4.47
C GLN A 651 -7.27 8.51 -5.55
N SER A 652 -6.12 8.47 -6.23
CA SER A 652 -5.78 9.45 -7.25
C SER A 652 -6.77 9.40 -8.40
N ARG A 653 -7.25 10.59 -8.79
CA ARG A 653 -8.23 10.78 -9.86
C ARG A 653 -9.54 10.01 -9.65
N LYS A 654 -10.01 9.85 -8.42
CA LYS A 654 -11.28 9.17 -8.14
C LYS A 654 -12.41 10.14 -7.82
N LEU A 655 -13.59 9.86 -8.38
CA LEU A 655 -14.86 10.54 -8.11
C LEU A 655 -15.78 9.67 -7.26
N TRP A 656 -15.62 8.36 -7.34
CA TRP A 656 -16.47 7.39 -6.69
C TRP A 656 -15.64 6.29 -6.04
N ALA A 657 -15.97 5.93 -4.80
CA ALA A 657 -15.34 4.80 -4.12
C ALA A 657 -16.35 4.00 -3.32
N VAL A 658 -16.31 2.68 -3.49
CA VAL A 658 -17.08 1.71 -2.73
C VAL A 658 -16.12 0.94 -1.84
N PHE A 659 -16.38 0.95 -0.54
CA PHE A 659 -15.60 0.21 0.44
C PHE A 659 -16.38 -1.05 0.81
N GLU A 660 -15.85 -2.20 0.43
CA GLU A 660 -16.43 -3.51 0.76
C GLU A 660 -15.76 -4.10 2.00
N GLU A 661 -16.57 -4.76 2.85
CA GLU A 661 -16.11 -5.50 4.04
C GLU A 661 -15.29 -4.65 5.02
N VAL A 662 -15.91 -3.58 5.51
CA VAL A 662 -15.20 -2.55 6.27
C VAL A 662 -15.01 -2.94 7.75
N VAL A 663 -13.74 -3.21 8.09
CA VAL A 663 -13.06 -3.26 9.41
C VAL A 663 -13.31 -4.51 10.30
N SER A 664 -12.22 -5.14 10.76
CA SER A 664 -12.22 -6.21 11.75
C SER A 664 -12.56 -5.74 13.17
N ARG A 665 -13.12 -6.64 14.00
CA ARG A 665 -13.51 -6.42 15.40
C ARG A 665 -12.49 -5.65 16.25
N ASP A 666 -11.20 -5.88 16.04
CA ASP A 666 -10.14 -5.40 16.93
C ASP A 666 -9.66 -3.97 16.62
N GLN A 667 -9.99 -3.40 15.44
CA GLN A 667 -9.46 -2.11 15.00
C GLN A 667 -10.53 -1.04 14.69
N ARG A 668 -11.80 -1.30 15.02
CA ARG A 668 -12.95 -0.42 14.69
C ARG A 668 -12.80 1.03 15.17
N TYR A 669 -12.12 1.28 16.29
CA TYR A 669 -11.94 2.63 16.83
C TYR A 669 -10.85 3.45 16.13
N ASN A 670 -9.77 2.81 15.67
CA ASN A 670 -8.61 3.49 15.08
C ASN A 670 -8.89 4.00 13.65
N GLN A 671 -9.84 3.37 12.96
CA GLN A 671 -10.20 3.64 11.56
C GLN A 671 -11.18 4.82 11.40
N VAL A 672 -12.03 5.10 12.41
CA VAL A 672 -13.10 6.09 12.32
C VAL A 672 -12.57 7.50 12.01
N GLY A 673 -11.43 7.88 12.59
CA GLY A 673 -10.80 9.17 12.31
C GLY A 673 -10.37 9.32 10.85
N LYS A 674 -9.77 8.26 10.28
CA LYS A 674 -9.37 8.22 8.86
C LYS A 674 -10.57 8.31 7.94
N ILE A 675 -11.62 7.53 8.20
CA ILE A 675 -12.87 7.53 7.41
C ILE A 675 -13.52 8.92 7.42
N LYS A 676 -13.62 9.56 8.59
CA LYS A 676 -14.18 10.92 8.71
C LYS A 676 -13.39 11.93 7.88
N HIS A 677 -12.06 11.85 7.92
CA HIS A 677 -11.21 12.72 7.10
C HIS A 677 -11.34 12.42 5.61
N LEU A 678 -11.45 11.15 5.21
CA LEU A 678 -11.65 10.75 3.82
C LEU A 678 -12.96 11.32 3.23
N ILE A 679 -14.01 11.39 4.05
CA ILE A 679 -15.31 11.95 3.64
C ILE A 679 -15.25 13.47 3.54
N THR A 680 -14.74 14.19 4.55
CA THR A 680 -14.85 15.66 4.59
C THR A 680 -13.59 16.41 4.12
N GLY A 681 -12.48 15.70 3.91
CA GLY A 681 -11.20 16.30 3.53
C GLY A 681 -11.23 16.80 2.09
N LYS A 682 -10.89 18.08 1.88
CA LYS A 682 -10.83 18.70 0.55
C LYS A 682 -9.55 18.35 -0.22
N THR A 683 -8.50 18.00 0.49
CA THR A 683 -7.22 17.55 -0.06
C THR A 683 -6.81 16.26 0.62
N VAL A 684 -6.09 15.42 -0.11
CA VAL A 684 -5.52 14.17 0.41
C VAL A 684 -4.06 14.11 0.00
N ARG A 685 -3.22 13.71 0.96
CA ARG A 685 -1.81 13.41 0.70
C ARG A 685 -1.72 12.00 0.15
N MET A 686 -1.30 11.88 -1.10
CA MET A 686 -1.08 10.64 -1.81
C MET A 686 0.28 10.07 -1.44
N GLU A 687 0.31 8.86 -0.92
CA GLU A 687 1.52 8.11 -0.59
C GLU A 687 1.57 6.88 -1.50
N SER A 688 2.65 6.79 -2.29
CA SER A 688 2.91 5.68 -3.20
C SER A 688 4.24 5.02 -2.87
N LYS A 689 4.36 3.73 -3.18
CA LYS A 689 5.62 3.02 -2.98
C LYS A 689 6.69 3.63 -3.88
N PHE A 690 7.83 4.00 -3.29
CA PHE A 690 9.00 4.53 -3.99
C PHE A 690 8.85 5.92 -4.62
N ILE A 691 7.79 6.68 -4.29
CA ILE A 691 7.57 8.05 -4.76
C ILE A 691 7.31 8.94 -3.55
N ASN A 692 7.84 10.16 -3.56
CA ASN A 692 7.53 11.15 -2.53
C ASN A 692 6.03 11.48 -2.55
N GLY A 693 5.41 11.52 -1.38
CA GLY A 693 4.00 11.85 -1.32
C GLY A 693 3.71 13.27 -1.81
N TRP A 694 2.60 13.43 -2.53
CA TRP A 694 2.12 14.72 -3.06
C TRP A 694 0.71 15.01 -2.53
N GLU A 695 0.27 16.26 -2.56
CA GLU A 695 -1.11 16.61 -2.24
C GLU A 695 -1.96 16.69 -3.51
N GLU A 696 -3.17 16.12 -3.45
CA GLU A 696 -4.14 16.14 -4.54
C GLU A 696 -5.50 16.60 -3.99
N ALA A 697 -6.29 17.29 -4.82
CA ALA A 697 -7.65 17.66 -4.47
C ALA A 697 -8.54 16.41 -4.39
N ASN A 698 -9.31 16.28 -3.31
CA ASN A 698 -10.19 15.16 -3.10
C ASN A 698 -11.58 15.46 -3.67
N HIS A 699 -11.96 14.75 -4.72
CA HIS A 699 -13.28 14.80 -5.35
C HIS A 699 -14.07 13.49 -5.17
N MET A 700 -13.58 12.58 -4.32
CA MET A 700 -14.09 11.22 -4.20
C MET A 700 -15.30 11.16 -3.25
N ASN A 701 -16.43 10.65 -3.72
CA ASN A 701 -17.60 10.35 -2.90
C ASN A 701 -17.59 8.87 -2.50
N ALA A 702 -17.88 8.60 -1.23
CA ALA A 702 -17.63 7.30 -0.61
C ALA A 702 -18.93 6.61 -0.17
N VAL A 703 -19.05 5.33 -0.49
CA VAL A 703 -20.08 4.42 0.02
C VAL A 703 -19.43 3.25 0.74
N PHE A 704 -19.93 2.90 1.90
CA PHE A 704 -19.40 1.84 2.74
C PHE A 704 -20.40 0.70 2.87
N LEU A 705 -19.95 -0.52 2.59
CA LEU A 705 -20.73 -1.74 2.66
C LEU A 705 -20.13 -2.66 3.73
N SER A 706 -20.96 -3.20 4.61
CA SER A 706 -20.52 -4.13 5.64
C SER A 706 -21.57 -5.20 5.92
N ASN A 707 -21.12 -6.41 6.24
CA ASN A 707 -22.00 -7.48 6.71
C ASN A 707 -22.02 -7.59 8.25
N GLU A 708 -21.32 -6.69 8.95
CA GLU A 708 -21.28 -6.68 10.41
C GLU A 708 -22.43 -5.88 11.02
N ILE A 709 -22.91 -6.34 12.19
CA ILE A 709 -23.95 -5.63 12.96
C ILE A 709 -23.48 -4.26 13.44
N LEU A 710 -22.20 -4.14 13.80
CA LEU A 710 -21.56 -2.90 14.24
C LEU A 710 -20.28 -2.71 13.41
N PRO A 711 -20.37 -2.10 12.20
CA PRO A 711 -19.20 -1.87 11.35
C PRO A 711 -18.15 -0.99 12.05
N TRP A 712 -18.60 0.13 12.62
CA TRP A 712 -17.78 0.98 13.49
C TRP A 712 -18.67 1.84 14.39
N PRO A 713 -18.13 2.36 15.51
CA PRO A 713 -18.89 3.19 16.42
C PRO A 713 -19.24 4.56 15.80
N ILE A 714 -20.51 4.94 15.87
CA ILE A 714 -21.02 6.24 15.43
C ILE A 714 -21.61 6.99 16.62
N SER A 715 -21.21 8.26 16.78
CA SER A 715 -21.75 9.13 17.82
C SER A 715 -23.11 9.71 17.40
N GLU A 716 -23.96 10.04 18.37
CA GLU A 716 -25.29 10.61 18.12
C GLU A 716 -25.22 11.94 17.34
N SER A 717 -24.18 12.74 17.58
CA SER A 717 -23.90 14.00 16.89
C SER A 717 -23.32 13.85 15.48
N ASP A 718 -23.01 12.62 15.04
CA ASP A 718 -22.44 12.41 13.71
C ASP A 718 -23.50 12.64 12.63
N ARG A 719 -23.20 13.59 11.74
CA ARG A 719 -24.07 14.03 10.65
C ARG A 719 -23.61 13.58 9.26
N ARG A 720 -22.56 12.76 9.19
CA ARG A 720 -21.90 12.42 7.93
C ARG A 720 -22.50 11.21 7.22
N PHE A 721 -23.25 10.35 7.91
CA PHE A 721 -23.68 9.06 7.34
C PHE A 721 -25.19 8.95 7.22
N LEU A 722 -25.67 8.63 6.01
CA LEU A 722 -26.93 7.91 5.85
C LEU A 722 -26.66 6.45 6.20
N VAL A 723 -27.33 5.90 7.20
CA VAL A 723 -27.17 4.50 7.61
C VAL A 723 -28.42 3.73 7.22
N MET A 724 -28.26 2.72 6.36
CA MET A 724 -29.35 1.83 5.96
C MET A 724 -29.04 0.39 6.36
N TRP A 725 -30.08 -0.32 6.78
CA TRP A 725 -30.05 -1.76 7.02
C TRP A 725 -31.09 -2.43 6.13
N PRO A 726 -30.71 -2.89 4.91
CA PRO A 726 -31.61 -3.67 4.06
C PRO A 726 -32.13 -4.92 4.77
N GLN A 727 -33.44 -5.05 4.89
CA GLN A 727 -34.10 -6.11 5.68
C GLN A 727 -34.43 -7.36 4.87
N GLU A 728 -34.31 -7.31 3.54
CA GLU A 728 -34.68 -8.39 2.63
C GLU A 728 -33.53 -8.77 1.70
N THR A 729 -33.47 -10.04 1.31
CA THR A 729 -32.60 -10.51 0.24
C THR A 729 -33.19 -10.15 -1.11
N LEU A 730 -32.36 -9.79 -2.09
CA LEU A 730 -32.82 -9.40 -3.41
C LEU A 730 -33.58 -10.57 -4.08
N PRO A 731 -34.85 -10.41 -4.48
CA PRO A 731 -35.59 -11.48 -5.12
C PRO A 731 -34.93 -11.92 -6.43
N ALA A 732 -34.78 -13.23 -6.64
CA ALA A 732 -34.08 -13.78 -7.82
C ALA A 732 -34.66 -13.29 -9.17
N ALA A 733 -35.98 -13.10 -9.25
CA ALA A 733 -36.64 -12.55 -10.43
C ALA A 733 -36.19 -11.10 -10.72
N ARG A 734 -36.11 -10.27 -9.68
CA ARG A 734 -35.63 -8.87 -9.77
C ARG A 734 -34.13 -8.83 -10.05
N GLN A 735 -33.34 -9.69 -9.42
CA GLN A 735 -31.90 -9.80 -9.71
C GLN A 735 -31.64 -10.11 -11.19
N LYS A 736 -32.40 -11.06 -11.77
CA LYS A 736 -32.29 -11.39 -13.19
C LYS A 736 -32.71 -10.22 -14.10
N ALA A 737 -33.75 -9.48 -13.71
CA ALA A 737 -34.21 -8.29 -14.43
C ALA A 737 -33.16 -7.17 -14.40
N ILE A 738 -32.59 -6.87 -13.23
CA ILE A 738 -31.50 -5.88 -13.07
C ILE A 738 -30.28 -6.31 -13.89
N GLY A 739 -29.90 -7.60 -13.83
CA GLY A 739 -28.80 -8.10 -14.64
C GLY A 739 -29.05 -7.99 -16.15
N ALA A 740 -30.31 -8.02 -16.60
CA ALA A 740 -30.65 -7.75 -17.99
C ALA A 740 -30.58 -6.26 -18.32
N GLU A 741 -31.04 -5.38 -17.43
CA GLU A 741 -30.89 -3.92 -17.58
C GLU A 741 -29.42 -3.51 -17.68
N LEU A 742 -28.55 -4.00 -16.79
CA LEU A 742 -27.12 -3.70 -16.82
C LEU A 742 -26.48 -4.04 -18.17
N ARG A 743 -26.82 -5.21 -18.77
CA ARG A 743 -26.31 -5.60 -20.09
C ARG A 743 -26.89 -4.80 -21.25
N ASN A 744 -28.07 -4.22 -21.08
CA ASN A 744 -28.82 -3.54 -22.14
C ASN A 744 -28.76 -2.00 -22.01
N GLY A 745 -27.72 -1.46 -21.36
CA GLY A 745 -27.53 -0.01 -21.24
C GLY A 745 -28.37 0.66 -20.14
N GLY A 746 -28.88 -0.10 -19.17
CA GLY A 746 -29.65 0.42 -18.03
C GLY A 746 -28.87 1.42 -17.17
N VAL A 747 -27.53 1.34 -17.14
CA VAL A 747 -26.68 2.31 -16.44
C VAL A 747 -26.69 3.69 -17.14
N ALA A 748 -26.65 3.72 -18.48
CA ALA A 748 -26.77 4.96 -19.25
C ALA A 748 -28.15 5.61 -19.07
N ALA A 749 -29.19 4.78 -18.99
CA ALA A 749 -30.54 5.21 -18.67
C ALA A 749 -30.65 5.78 -17.24
N LEU A 750 -30.08 5.09 -16.25
CA LEU A 750 -30.02 5.57 -14.86
C LEU A 750 -29.27 6.90 -14.77
N TYR A 751 -28.18 7.06 -15.52
CA TYR A 751 -27.44 8.31 -15.59
C TYR A 751 -28.33 9.45 -16.13
N GLY A 752 -29.03 9.23 -17.24
CA GLY A 752 -29.96 10.20 -17.81
C GLY A 752 -31.10 10.57 -16.86
N TRP A 753 -31.62 9.60 -16.11
CA TRP A 753 -32.63 9.81 -15.08
C TRP A 753 -32.12 10.65 -13.91
N LEU A 754 -30.93 10.34 -13.36
CA LEU A 754 -30.31 11.10 -12.26
C LEU A 754 -30.03 12.57 -12.63
N LEU A 755 -29.70 12.85 -13.90
CA LEU A 755 -29.55 14.23 -14.39
C LEU A 755 -30.87 15.01 -14.44
N GLY A 756 -32.02 14.32 -14.44
CA GLY A 756 -33.35 14.92 -14.43
C GLY A 756 -33.96 15.10 -13.03
N VAL A 757 -33.29 14.59 -11.98
CA VAL A 757 -33.77 14.69 -10.59
C VAL A 757 -33.73 16.15 -10.11
N ASP A 758 -34.84 16.60 -9.52
CA ASP A 758 -34.90 17.92 -8.88
C ASP A 758 -34.18 17.90 -7.52
N LEU A 759 -33.13 18.71 -7.43
CA LEU A 759 -32.31 18.87 -6.24
C LEU A 759 -32.95 19.81 -5.21
N ALA A 760 -33.87 20.71 -5.59
CA ALA A 760 -34.43 21.72 -4.69
C ALA A 760 -33.32 22.44 -3.86
N ASP A 761 -33.45 22.46 -2.52
CA ASP A 761 -32.47 23.05 -1.60
C ASP A 761 -31.31 22.08 -1.21
N PHE A 762 -31.18 20.95 -1.91
CA PHE A 762 -30.17 19.93 -1.60
C PHE A 762 -28.76 20.40 -2.01
N ASP A 763 -27.82 20.28 -1.08
CA ASP A 763 -26.42 20.66 -1.23
C ASP A 763 -25.45 19.59 -0.68
N GLN A 764 -24.14 19.82 -0.83
CA GLN A 764 -23.07 18.93 -0.35
C GLN A 764 -23.10 18.65 1.17
N ARG A 765 -23.81 19.47 1.94
CA ARG A 765 -23.87 19.47 3.41
C ARG A 765 -25.22 19.04 3.96
N THR A 766 -26.16 18.74 3.08
CA THR A 766 -27.52 18.37 3.44
C THR A 766 -27.49 17.11 4.28
N ARG A 767 -28.06 17.20 5.48
CA ARG A 767 -27.94 16.14 6.48
C ARG A 767 -28.83 14.96 6.11
N PRO A 768 -28.35 13.72 6.31
CA PRO A 768 -29.17 12.54 6.09
C PRO A 768 -30.32 12.48 7.11
N PRO A 769 -31.48 11.91 6.74
CA PRO A 769 -32.57 11.67 7.67
C PRO A 769 -32.16 10.73 8.80
N LYS A 770 -32.89 10.80 9.91
CA LYS A 770 -32.73 9.84 11.02
C LYS A 770 -33.46 8.55 10.65
N THR A 771 -32.69 7.49 10.46
CA THR A 771 -33.21 6.16 10.14
C THR A 771 -33.15 5.26 11.37
N GLU A 772 -34.04 4.27 11.46
CA GLU A 772 -34.03 3.28 12.55
C GLU A 772 -32.68 2.54 12.64
N ALA A 773 -32.09 2.21 11.48
CA ALA A 773 -30.77 1.59 11.39
C ALA A 773 -29.67 2.46 12.03
N ARG A 774 -29.71 3.78 11.79
CA ARG A 774 -28.79 4.73 12.43
C ARG A 774 -28.98 4.75 13.94
N GLU A 775 -30.22 4.83 14.42
CA GLU A 775 -30.51 4.90 15.85
C GLU A 775 -30.06 3.64 16.59
N ARG A 776 -30.30 2.47 15.99
CA ARG A 776 -29.79 1.19 16.49
C ARG A 776 -28.26 1.15 16.53
N LEU A 777 -27.61 1.63 15.48
CA LEU A 777 -26.15 1.66 15.42
C LEU A 777 -25.55 2.62 16.47
N VAL A 778 -26.16 3.80 16.66
CA VAL A 778 -25.78 4.75 17.72
C VAL A 778 -25.98 4.13 19.10
N ALA A 779 -27.09 3.44 19.33
CA ALA A 779 -27.36 2.76 20.60
C ALA A 779 -26.31 1.67 20.90
N LEU A 780 -25.94 0.87 19.90
CA LEU A 780 -24.88 -0.15 20.01
C LEU A 780 -23.47 0.45 20.19
N SER A 781 -23.28 1.72 19.79
CA SER A 781 -22.00 2.43 19.87
C SER A 781 -21.79 3.16 21.21
N ARG A 782 -22.80 3.21 22.08
CA ARG A 782 -22.71 3.90 23.38
C ARG A 782 -21.74 3.17 24.31
N ALA A 783 -20.89 3.93 24.99
CA ALA A 783 -20.10 3.39 26.09
C ALA A 783 -21.02 3.02 27.27
N GLY A 784 -20.62 2.06 28.11
CA GLY A 784 -21.46 1.59 29.23
C GLY A 784 -22.01 2.70 30.13
N TRP A 785 -21.24 3.76 30.39
CA TRP A 785 -21.74 4.92 31.16
C TRP A 785 -22.81 5.74 30.43
N GLN A 786 -22.71 5.88 29.11
CA GLN A 786 -23.72 6.57 28.28
C GLN A 786 -25.00 5.74 28.21
N THR A 787 -24.86 4.42 28.08
CA THR A 787 -25.99 3.49 28.17
C THR A 787 -26.67 3.62 29.53
N PHE A 788 -25.92 3.64 30.62
CA PHE A 788 -26.47 3.86 31.96
C PHE A 788 -27.24 5.19 32.09
N VAL A 789 -26.65 6.31 31.65
CA VAL A 789 -27.30 7.63 31.68
C VAL A 789 -28.56 7.65 30.80
N HIS A 790 -28.52 7.01 29.63
CA HIS A 790 -29.68 6.86 28.77
C HIS A 790 -30.81 6.07 29.46
N LEU A 791 -30.51 4.89 30.02
CA LEU A 791 -31.47 4.06 30.75
C LEU A 791 -32.04 4.79 31.98
N TRP A 792 -31.22 5.60 32.64
CA TRP A 792 -31.63 6.46 33.74
C TRP A 792 -32.64 7.52 33.26
N ARG A 793 -32.37 8.16 32.13
CA ARG A 793 -33.23 9.20 31.52
C ARG A 793 -34.55 8.66 31.02
N VAL A 794 -34.56 7.49 30.37
CA VAL A 794 -35.80 6.87 29.85
C VAL A 794 -36.59 6.12 30.94
N GLY A 795 -36.05 6.01 32.15
CA GLY A 795 -36.74 5.38 33.29
C GLY A 795 -36.64 3.85 33.33
N GLU A 796 -35.82 3.22 32.48
CA GLU A 796 -35.63 1.76 32.46
C GLU A 796 -34.83 1.24 33.66
N LEU A 797 -34.11 2.12 34.37
CA LEU A 797 -33.51 1.76 35.66
C LEU A 797 -34.54 1.72 36.80
N GLY A 798 -35.77 2.22 36.59
CA GLY A 798 -36.81 2.31 37.61
C GLY A 798 -37.59 3.62 37.55
N GLY A 799 -38.92 3.52 37.68
CA GLY A 799 -39.80 4.69 37.66
C GLY A 799 -39.48 5.69 38.77
N GLY A 800 -39.37 6.97 38.42
CA GLY A 800 -39.11 8.05 39.38
C GLY A 800 -37.65 8.18 39.85
N LEU A 801 -36.70 7.49 39.18
CA LEU A 801 -35.26 7.66 39.43
C LEU A 801 -34.66 8.86 38.69
N TRP A 802 -35.22 9.28 37.56
CA TRP A 802 -34.78 10.48 36.85
C TRP A 802 -35.16 11.72 37.67
N GLY A 803 -34.17 12.39 38.27
CA GLY A 803 -34.37 13.53 39.16
C GLY A 803 -33.11 13.90 39.95
N GLY A 804 -33.21 14.90 40.82
CA GLY A 804 -32.10 15.35 41.65
C GLY A 804 -31.60 14.26 42.61
N CYS A 805 -30.32 13.90 42.52
CA CYS A 805 -29.74 12.82 43.33
C CYS A 805 -28.30 13.11 43.77
N LEU A 806 -27.87 12.43 44.83
CA LEU A 806 -26.50 12.54 45.33
C LEU A 806 -25.52 11.84 44.35
N SER A 807 -24.39 12.46 44.04
CA SER A 807 -23.43 11.92 43.06
C SER A 807 -22.86 10.55 43.46
N THR A 808 -22.71 10.31 44.78
CA THR A 808 -22.26 9.02 45.32
C THR A 808 -23.31 7.93 45.16
N ASP A 809 -24.60 8.28 45.31
CA ASP A 809 -25.70 7.34 45.22
C ASP A 809 -25.94 6.93 43.76
N LEU A 810 -25.84 7.88 42.83
CA LEU A 810 -25.85 7.58 41.39
C LEU A 810 -24.66 6.71 40.97
N TYR A 811 -23.46 6.96 41.51
CA TYR A 811 -22.30 6.13 41.25
C TYR A 811 -22.45 4.71 41.81
N ALA A 812 -23.01 4.57 43.02
CA ALA A 812 -23.28 3.25 43.60
C ALA A 812 -24.29 2.47 42.76
N LEU A 813 -25.36 3.13 42.31
CA LEU A 813 -26.32 2.57 41.35
C LEU A 813 -25.64 2.12 40.05
N PHE A 814 -24.73 2.94 39.50
CA PHE A 814 -23.95 2.60 38.32
C PHE A 814 -23.06 1.38 38.54
N THR A 815 -22.35 1.28 39.67
CA THR A 815 -21.50 0.12 39.96
C THR A 815 -22.31 -1.17 40.13
N GLU A 816 -23.49 -1.11 40.75
CA GLU A 816 -24.39 -2.25 40.87
C GLU A 816 -24.97 -2.64 39.50
N TRP A 817 -25.35 -1.66 38.67
CA TRP A 817 -25.78 -1.89 37.29
C TRP A 817 -24.66 -2.54 36.44
N CYS A 818 -23.42 -2.09 36.58
CA CYS A 818 -22.27 -2.69 35.91
C CYS A 818 -22.08 -4.16 36.31
N GLN A 819 -22.20 -4.47 37.60
CA GLN A 819 -22.10 -5.85 38.10
C GLN A 819 -23.22 -6.74 37.56
N ARG A 820 -24.48 -6.24 37.54
CA ARG A 820 -25.63 -7.01 37.03
C ARG A 820 -25.54 -7.28 35.52
N ASN A 821 -25.04 -6.31 34.75
CA ASN A 821 -25.02 -6.38 33.28
C ASN A 821 -23.66 -6.81 32.70
N LYS A 822 -22.67 -7.11 33.54
CA LYS A 822 -21.28 -7.43 33.14
C LYS A 822 -20.60 -6.32 32.33
N GLU A 823 -20.90 -5.07 32.68
CA GLU A 823 -20.30 -3.88 32.08
C GLU A 823 -19.07 -3.41 32.87
N HIS A 824 -18.14 -2.73 32.20
CA HIS A 824 -16.94 -2.21 32.85
C HIS A 824 -17.26 -0.98 33.72
N ALA A 825 -17.01 -1.08 35.02
CA ALA A 825 -17.16 0.04 35.95
C ALA A 825 -16.02 1.06 35.77
N LEU A 826 -16.40 2.34 35.75
CA LEU A 826 -15.49 3.48 35.83
C LEU A 826 -15.20 3.83 37.31
N SER A 827 -14.10 4.55 37.58
CA SER A 827 -13.90 5.16 38.90
C SER A 827 -14.91 6.29 39.13
N GLN A 828 -15.24 6.57 40.40
CA GLN A 828 -16.20 7.61 40.77
C GLN A 828 -15.85 8.98 40.19
N THR A 829 -14.58 9.38 40.25
CA THR A 829 -14.11 10.66 39.69
C THR A 829 -14.35 10.74 38.20
N LYS A 830 -14.02 9.67 37.46
CA LYS A 830 -14.18 9.62 35.99
C LYS A 830 -15.64 9.56 35.59
N PHE A 831 -16.45 8.71 36.24
CA PHE A 831 -17.89 8.65 36.04
C PHE A 831 -18.53 10.00 36.29
N SER A 832 -18.21 10.63 37.43
CA SER A 832 -18.80 11.91 37.78
C SER A 832 -18.42 13.04 36.82
N LEU A 833 -17.19 13.06 36.30
CA LEU A 833 -16.76 14.02 35.29
C LEU A 833 -17.51 13.82 33.96
N PHE A 834 -17.69 12.57 33.54
CA PHE A 834 -18.43 12.25 32.31
C PHE A 834 -19.90 12.62 32.39
N VAL A 835 -20.59 12.25 33.47
CA VAL A 835 -22.00 12.62 33.67
C VAL A 835 -22.16 14.14 33.76
N SER A 836 -21.20 14.85 34.38
CA SER A 836 -21.26 16.31 34.50
C SER A 836 -21.15 17.07 33.18
N ALA A 837 -20.73 16.40 32.10
CA ALA A 837 -20.72 16.99 30.76
C ALA A 837 -22.13 17.09 30.15
N GLU A 838 -23.06 16.25 30.59
CA GLU A 838 -24.44 16.20 30.07
C GLU A 838 -25.48 16.68 31.09
N ILE A 839 -25.19 16.56 32.39
CA ILE A 839 -26.11 16.89 33.49
C ILE A 839 -25.39 17.80 34.48
N GLU A 840 -26.00 18.93 34.86
CA GLU A 840 -25.38 19.86 35.80
C GLU A 840 -25.06 19.21 37.15
N LYS A 841 -23.82 19.40 37.60
CA LYS A 841 -23.30 18.92 38.88
C LYS A 841 -22.99 20.08 39.81
N THR A 842 -23.51 20.04 41.03
CA THR A 842 -23.20 21.05 42.04
C THR A 842 -21.81 20.84 42.66
N ARG A 843 -21.28 21.91 43.25
CA ARG A 843 -20.21 21.79 44.26
C ARG A 843 -20.74 21.04 45.50
N SER A 844 -19.84 20.65 46.40
CA SER A 844 -20.22 20.05 47.66
C SER A 844 -21.03 21.07 48.50
N ILE A 845 -22.31 20.77 48.72
CA ILE A 845 -23.26 21.61 49.45
C ILE A 845 -23.79 20.86 50.69
N PRO A 846 -24.18 21.59 51.75
CA PRO A 846 -24.68 20.96 52.97
C PRO A 846 -26.08 20.37 52.76
N TRP A 847 -26.31 19.17 53.30
CA TRP A 847 -27.60 18.47 53.32
C TRP A 847 -27.79 17.72 54.64
N HIS A 848 -29.02 17.33 54.98
CA HIS A 848 -29.35 16.58 56.20
C HIS A 848 -29.59 15.10 55.93
N GLU A 849 -28.91 14.22 56.67
CA GLU A 849 -29.24 12.79 56.78
C GLU A 849 -29.82 12.55 58.18
N GLY A 850 -31.15 12.48 58.26
CA GLY A 850 -31.86 12.56 59.54
C GLY A 850 -31.53 13.86 60.28
N THR A 851 -30.97 13.74 61.49
CA THR A 851 -30.54 14.89 62.31
C THR A 851 -29.12 15.38 62.02
N SER A 852 -28.34 14.64 61.23
CA SER A 852 -26.93 14.92 61.00
C SER A 852 -26.72 15.76 59.74
N ARG A 853 -25.90 16.81 59.84
CA ARG A 853 -25.52 17.65 58.70
C ARG A 853 -24.30 17.04 57.98
N ARG A 854 -24.44 16.78 56.68
CA ARG A 854 -23.39 16.24 55.79
C ARG A 854 -23.13 17.19 54.62
N PHE A 855 -22.06 16.95 53.88
CA PHE A 855 -21.72 17.68 52.66
C PHE A 855 -21.64 16.71 51.49
N GLY A 856 -22.16 17.09 50.32
CA GLY A 856 -22.16 16.23 49.15
C GLY A 856 -22.46 16.99 47.86
N ALA A 857 -22.06 16.41 46.73
CA ALA A 857 -22.36 16.94 45.40
C ALA A 857 -23.59 16.26 44.81
N PHE A 858 -24.37 17.00 44.03
CA PHE A 858 -25.63 16.55 43.46
C PHE A 858 -25.62 16.67 41.94
N PHE A 859 -26.38 15.81 41.27
CA PHE A 859 -26.74 15.96 39.87
C PHE A 859 -28.20 16.42 39.76
N PHE A 860 -28.46 17.41 38.90
CA PHE A 860 -29.80 17.92 38.62
C PHE A 860 -30.09 17.86 37.11
N PRO A 861 -30.91 16.91 36.65
CA PRO A 861 -31.29 16.83 35.24
C PRO A 861 -32.14 18.04 34.80
N HIS A 862 -31.80 18.64 33.66
CA HIS A 862 -32.41 19.87 33.15
C HIS A 862 -33.82 19.72 32.55
N ASP A 863 -34.25 18.48 32.26
CA ASP A 863 -35.51 18.20 31.55
C ASP A 863 -36.76 18.24 32.46
N LEU A 864 -36.57 18.51 33.76
CA LEU A 864 -37.63 18.60 34.77
C LEU A 864 -37.82 20.08 35.18
N GLU A 865 -38.53 20.83 34.33
CA GLU A 865 -39.02 22.22 34.50
C GLU A 865 -38.00 23.39 34.41
N PRO A 866 -38.42 24.59 33.94
CA PRO A 866 -37.53 25.70 33.60
C PRO A 866 -37.04 26.46 34.84
N SER A 867 -35.71 26.69 34.92
CA SER A 867 -34.97 27.79 35.58
C SER A 867 -35.65 28.59 36.72
N PRO A 868 -35.04 28.78 37.92
CA PRO A 868 -33.65 28.58 38.34
C PRO A 868 -33.48 27.38 39.27
N ALA A 869 -32.23 27.04 39.64
CA ALA A 869 -31.96 26.08 40.70
C ALA A 869 -32.83 26.42 41.93
N PRO A 870 -33.69 25.51 42.42
CA PRO A 870 -34.38 25.76 43.67
C PRO A 870 -33.28 26.01 44.70
N SER A 871 -33.37 27.11 45.45
CA SER A 871 -32.52 27.34 46.61
C SER A 871 -32.93 26.32 47.67
N PHE A 872 -32.63 25.04 47.41
CA PHE A 872 -32.99 23.95 48.28
C PHE A 872 -32.26 24.17 49.59
N THR A 873 -33.05 24.25 50.66
CA THR A 873 -32.48 24.21 52.01
C THR A 873 -31.84 22.85 52.24
N ALA A 874 -30.86 22.78 53.14
CA ALA A 874 -30.19 21.52 53.49
C ALA A 874 -31.18 20.41 53.92
N ALA A 875 -32.33 20.78 54.50
CA ALA A 875 -33.40 19.87 54.87
C ALA A 875 -34.18 19.32 53.67
N GLN A 876 -34.50 20.18 52.69
CA GLN A 876 -35.17 19.76 51.45
C GLN A 876 -34.30 18.83 50.60
N LEU A 877 -32.98 19.06 50.56
CA LEU A 877 -32.03 18.14 49.91
C LEU A 877 -32.03 16.76 50.60
N GLY A 878 -32.14 16.71 51.93
CA GLY A 878 -32.26 15.46 52.68
C GLY A 878 -33.49 14.64 52.27
N VAL A 879 -34.66 15.27 52.25
CA VAL A 879 -35.93 14.63 51.82
C VAL A 879 -35.85 14.14 50.37
N MET A 880 -35.21 14.91 49.49
CA MET A 880 -35.01 14.53 48.09
C MET A 880 -34.14 13.25 47.97
N VAL A 881 -33.05 13.17 48.73
CA VAL A 881 -32.16 12.00 48.75
C VAL A 881 -32.90 10.76 49.28
N GLU A 882 -33.67 10.90 50.36
CA GLU A 882 -34.48 9.81 50.90
C GLU A 882 -35.50 9.32 49.89
N LYS A 883 -36.25 10.23 49.25
CA LYS A 883 -37.23 9.88 48.21
C LYS A 883 -36.57 9.16 47.03
N TRP A 884 -35.39 9.61 46.58
CA TRP A 884 -34.67 8.97 45.49
C TRP A 884 -34.20 7.55 45.87
N ARG A 885 -33.68 7.38 47.09
CA ARG A 885 -33.29 6.07 47.64
C ARG A 885 -34.49 5.13 47.79
N ASP A 886 -35.65 5.65 48.17
CA ASP A 886 -36.89 4.86 48.26
C ASP A 886 -37.35 4.39 46.88
N SER A 887 -37.32 5.26 45.87
CA SER A 887 -37.57 4.89 44.48
C SER A 887 -36.59 3.81 43.99
N ALA A 888 -35.30 3.92 44.35
CA ALA A 888 -34.31 2.90 44.01
C ALA A 888 -34.59 1.55 44.69
N ARG A 889 -34.99 1.54 45.97
CA ARG A 889 -35.41 0.29 46.64
C ARG A 889 -36.66 -0.31 45.99
N ALA A 890 -37.64 0.52 45.64
CA ALA A 890 -38.85 0.07 44.96
C ALA A 890 -38.57 -0.53 43.57
N ALA A 891 -37.55 -0.01 42.87
CA ALA A 891 -37.07 -0.56 41.59
C ALA A 891 -36.16 -1.79 41.74
N GLY A 892 -35.94 -2.28 42.97
CA GLY A 892 -35.17 -3.50 43.22
C GLY A 892 -33.65 -3.31 43.31
N TRP A 893 -33.17 -2.10 43.60
CA TRP A 893 -31.74 -1.81 43.83
C TRP A 893 -31.34 -1.98 45.30
N SER A 894 -30.11 -2.43 45.53
CA SER A 894 -29.62 -2.79 46.86
C SER A 894 -29.09 -1.58 47.63
N VAL A 895 -29.95 -0.59 47.89
CA VAL A 895 -29.56 0.70 48.48
C VAL A 895 -28.82 0.57 49.82
N GLY A 896 -29.18 -0.43 50.64
CA GLY A 896 -28.50 -0.72 51.92
C GLY A 896 -27.10 -1.32 51.75
N ALA A 897 -26.80 -1.88 50.58
CA ALA A 897 -25.45 -2.32 50.26
C ALA A 897 -24.56 -1.15 49.84
N TRP A 898 -25.08 0.01 49.43
CA TRP A 898 -24.24 1.10 48.90
C TRP A 898 -23.30 1.76 49.91
N ASP A 899 -23.43 1.46 51.21
CA ASP A 899 -22.67 2.12 52.27
C ASP A 899 -21.16 1.82 52.23
N HIS A 900 -20.74 0.65 51.72
CA HIS A 900 -19.31 0.36 51.50
C HIS A 900 -18.72 1.15 50.32
N VAL A 901 -19.53 1.46 49.30
CA VAL A 901 -19.13 2.32 48.17
C VAL A 901 -19.04 3.78 48.61
N LYS A 902 -19.93 4.22 49.50
CA LYS A 902 -19.89 5.57 50.10
C LYS A 902 -18.66 5.78 51.00
N ALA A 903 -18.20 4.74 51.70
CA ALA A 903 -17.03 4.82 52.58
C ALA A 903 -15.68 4.85 51.84
N ALA A 904 -15.59 4.26 50.64
CA ALA A 904 -14.40 4.35 49.78
C ALA A 904 -14.36 5.63 48.93
N ALA A 905 -15.48 6.34 48.86
CA ALA A 905 -15.71 7.57 48.10
C ALA A 905 -15.54 8.86 48.93
N ALA A 906 -15.75 8.76 50.24
CA ALA A 906 -15.52 9.80 51.24
C ALA A 906 -14.05 9.83 51.66
#